data_AF-A0A8B6GHZ0-F1
#
_entry.id   AF-A0A8B6GHZ0-F1
#
_cell.length_a   1.000
_cell.length_b   1.000
_cell.length_c   1.000
_cell.angle_alpha   90.00
_cell.angle_beta   90.00
_cell.angle_gamma   90.00
#
_symmetry.space_group_name_H-M   'P 1'
#
loop_
_entity.id
_entity.type
_entity.pdbx_description
1 polymer ?
#
loop_
_entity_poly.entity_id
_entity_poly.type
_entity_poly.pdbx_seq_one_letter_code
_entity_poly.pdbx_strand_id
1 'polypeptide(L)'
;MVRGKSDHRDELSCLATIHAALWLNSSTISSTCQLVALSEQVIKISWEEPVVETVFEEEGSNFESETFYISNLTRPAFVDSLCLRLLPTAKVIHSYSLPEWMEITQVIVSIAKGVTDESTVMPALQLCQEIINLVLKVDNFKPDSVYLLGELFFENEGQIDSPSVFNLILSILQQLQVESSTDVSKLQQLFCSYVMRGLLSNPSDNDILKLVLTNIAQGDAFDSRLAYFGKCLEFALYVDKSGNEHLLEEIILNQLSEVPPFVECLDSFMKTVDLSNEKSDVLPCLLIDVVQKSFAEDSINTAILFQIESASHNSIRCFLQACDVLDSKTLTFRYITAVAFLKQFVQTYYIAIEQCKFDTSKMPIVSHHVNTVVSTIWKAGNEDLPNPLLVYLMKYFAHLHGIELIQRSCKQVRNSLTSLQSIDWNMNYIESSVVLNPLAAHIDFELANKLMQQIDSVLEKENKLHDLLENERTVVTTFLGILSKRFYMQKCLKELTDQEHRMTTAICRIVDESKLPQTCKNISRYLLGNDFDNELFSLSVASESPHPHLVSIVLHLCCLLSLETNMQSIWFINLFQPDKTTLEDLPFINTQDMLNADQKILLLLSYSVIVGSVGFRFTSDETLRNISHSRLQDMIKQFIELQHLLQLDSSNLCILIHVVVLKCNSVFFSENISLTTKEKHNVRSKYIDIIKHLVANRWQVIRDFKISQYEINQKTPCIEAYIEELIEPTDAVGIDKVIFRLFRISHPPTKDIFINELCSGETQQFAFLHLVFKNTDRLTVPQFLPALLRWHMSVIAYASYKFKKVDFRDLSVQKFLSQETDDSRRDVLKKYFEQFKKAWNEIKDNYCDVMANTVISRMQQMNTTVKMENCTVWNDESTLLLLLQELVQIHNAFLDQSNDILGHKQRQKKFKLIQQVVALLDVKSNEIVTFKWNDNWLKFCQSDTSYGLGQRLLFDYEKIEEEVKKDILIGKMKIEFPTRFPKPVFTDDLYKNSVELLSDLEKSIPQQQLTKEIRRSVEVKVDRDAAFVTDLLTQLGMILALLKKTGGDNSQPLIEYLEKWQSVTGMNSNIFKRILPEPVDSVKLGHVVTLYKWLEELNGRSLVEALDERFHRTLHPEAKEILHQTKNSHMAHLEKLQHPLLVFVHRCLALRNTISHDHPLVEYISSHELWWKEHIRKQEGTVGVIAGADNICISISDILSPLILIENICETVLFVQEAIKEVTEFNVRISNITNDYQKTKTIQTKTRKSAAKRFFKM
;
A
#
# COMPACT_ATOMS: atom_id res chain seq x y z
N MET A 1 -35.45 -52.93 2.73
CA MET A 1 -33.99 -53.14 2.68
C MET A 1 -33.47 -52.45 1.43
N VAL A 2 -32.73 -51.35 1.64
CA VAL A 2 -31.76 -50.66 0.76
C VAL A 2 -32.01 -50.63 -0.76
N ARG A 3 -32.45 -49.48 -1.29
CA ARG A 3 -31.82 -48.71 -2.40
C ARG A 3 -32.66 -47.46 -2.67
N GLY A 4 -32.05 -46.29 -2.54
CA GLY A 4 -32.71 -44.98 -2.71
C GLY A 4 -31.98 -43.90 -1.92
N LYS A 5 -30.66 -43.75 -2.13
CA LYS A 5 -29.82 -42.73 -1.48
C LYS A 5 -28.59 -42.30 -2.30
N SER A 6 -28.54 -42.56 -3.62
CA SER A 6 -27.40 -42.17 -4.48
C SER A 6 -27.60 -40.85 -5.23
N ASP A 7 -28.80 -40.53 -5.70
CA ASP A 7 -28.90 -39.53 -6.79
C ASP A 7 -28.86 -38.06 -6.31
N HIS A 8 -29.19 -37.78 -5.04
CA HIS A 8 -29.10 -36.41 -4.50
C HIS A 8 -27.68 -35.96 -4.14
N ARG A 9 -26.67 -36.84 -4.15
CA ARG A 9 -25.28 -36.43 -3.89
C ARG A 9 -24.60 -35.88 -5.14
N ASP A 10 -24.94 -36.40 -6.31
CA ASP A 10 -24.35 -35.97 -7.57
C ASP A 10 -24.96 -34.64 -8.06
N GLU A 11 -26.26 -34.42 -7.85
CA GLU A 11 -26.91 -33.12 -8.10
C GLU A 11 -26.39 -32.01 -7.18
N LEU A 12 -26.19 -32.29 -5.88
CA LEU A 12 -25.61 -31.33 -4.94
C LEU A 12 -24.12 -31.08 -5.19
N SER A 13 -23.38 -32.07 -5.69
CA SER A 13 -21.98 -31.93 -6.10
C SER A 13 -21.87 -31.10 -7.36
N CYS A 14 -22.72 -31.32 -8.37
CA CYS A 14 -22.81 -30.48 -9.56
C CYS A 14 -23.25 -29.06 -9.21
N LEU A 15 -24.29 -28.88 -8.38
CA LEU A 15 -24.71 -27.56 -7.92
C LEU A 15 -23.63 -26.87 -7.08
N ALA A 16 -22.90 -27.57 -6.21
CA ALA A 16 -21.79 -26.99 -5.46
C ALA A 16 -20.61 -26.63 -6.35
N THR A 17 -20.32 -27.42 -7.38
CA THR A 17 -19.26 -27.16 -8.36
C THR A 17 -19.62 -26.01 -9.30
N ILE A 18 -20.87 -25.95 -9.79
CA ILE A 18 -21.42 -24.84 -10.57
C ILE A 18 -21.48 -23.57 -9.71
N HIS A 19 -21.94 -23.67 -8.47
CA HIS A 19 -21.99 -22.52 -7.56
C HIS A 19 -20.57 -22.07 -7.17
N ALA A 20 -19.61 -22.99 -7.00
CA ALA A 20 -18.20 -22.66 -6.79
C ALA A 20 -17.55 -22.05 -8.04
N ALA A 21 -17.85 -22.53 -9.25
CA ALA A 21 -17.40 -21.98 -10.51
C ALA A 21 -17.99 -20.58 -10.76
N LEU A 22 -19.29 -20.40 -10.54
CA LEU A 22 -19.98 -19.10 -10.54
C LEU A 22 -19.39 -18.14 -9.49
N TRP A 23 -18.94 -18.66 -8.34
CA TRP A 23 -18.31 -17.85 -7.29
C TRP A 23 -16.85 -17.52 -7.56
N LEU A 24 -16.11 -18.43 -8.19
CA LEU A 24 -14.72 -18.23 -8.64
C LEU A 24 -14.66 -17.25 -9.83
N ASN A 25 -15.65 -17.31 -10.72
CA ASN A 25 -15.73 -16.52 -11.95
C ASN A 25 -16.70 -15.32 -11.84
N SER A 26 -17.20 -14.97 -10.65
CA SER A 26 -18.27 -13.98 -10.49
C SER A 26 -17.94 -12.61 -11.10
N SER A 27 -16.65 -12.20 -11.05
CA SER A 27 -16.17 -10.98 -11.68
C SER A 27 -16.23 -11.05 -13.20
N THR A 28 -15.73 -12.14 -13.78
CA THR A 28 -15.69 -12.38 -15.23
C THR A 28 -17.09 -12.48 -15.81
N ILE A 29 -18.00 -13.12 -15.09
CA ILE A 29 -19.42 -13.22 -15.44
C ILE A 29 -20.10 -11.85 -15.41
N SER A 30 -19.86 -11.07 -14.35
CA SER A 30 -20.37 -9.71 -14.25
C SER A 30 -19.85 -8.83 -15.40
N SER A 31 -18.56 -8.90 -15.71
CA SER A 31 -17.94 -8.20 -16.84
C SER A 31 -18.52 -8.64 -18.18
N THR A 32 -18.78 -9.93 -18.38
CA THR A 32 -19.37 -10.47 -19.62
C THR A 32 -20.80 -9.93 -19.80
N CYS A 33 -21.63 -9.98 -18.77
CA CYS A 33 -22.99 -9.43 -18.82
C CYS A 33 -23.00 -7.90 -19.04
N GLN A 34 -22.07 -7.18 -18.41
CA GLN A 34 -21.91 -5.74 -18.64
C GLN A 34 -21.51 -5.45 -20.10
N LEU A 35 -20.60 -6.25 -20.67
CA LEU A 35 -20.14 -6.09 -22.04
C LEU A 35 -21.27 -6.37 -23.05
N VAL A 36 -22.07 -7.43 -22.82
CA VAL A 36 -23.25 -7.73 -23.64
C VAL A 36 -24.26 -6.58 -23.57
N ALA A 37 -24.64 -6.13 -22.37
CA ALA A 37 -25.59 -5.03 -22.20
C ALA A 37 -25.11 -3.73 -22.87
N LEU A 38 -23.82 -3.41 -22.77
CA LEU A 38 -23.22 -2.26 -23.45
C LEU A 38 -23.21 -2.43 -24.98
N SER A 39 -22.91 -3.62 -25.49
CA SER A 39 -22.90 -3.90 -26.93
C SER A 39 -24.28 -3.71 -27.57
N GLU A 40 -25.35 -4.10 -26.87
CA GLU A 40 -26.74 -3.94 -27.31
C GLU A 40 -27.19 -2.48 -27.25
N GLN A 41 -26.85 -1.76 -26.16
CA GLN A 41 -27.29 -0.39 -25.93
C GLN A 41 -26.52 0.65 -26.77
N VAL A 42 -25.21 0.44 -26.97
CA VAL A 42 -24.30 1.45 -27.55
C VAL A 42 -23.95 1.14 -29.01
N ILE A 43 -23.70 -0.14 -29.33
CA ILE A 43 -23.29 -0.56 -30.69
C ILE A 43 -24.50 -1.01 -31.52
N LYS A 44 -25.68 -1.15 -30.91
CA LYS A 44 -26.93 -1.64 -31.56
C LYS A 44 -26.74 -3.00 -32.24
N ILE A 45 -25.90 -3.86 -31.68
CA ILE A 45 -25.73 -5.23 -32.16
C ILE A 45 -26.90 -6.05 -31.64
N SER A 46 -27.68 -6.64 -32.56
CA SER A 46 -28.64 -7.70 -32.23
C SER A 46 -27.89 -9.02 -32.27
N TRP A 47 -27.69 -9.64 -31.10
CA TRP A 47 -27.18 -11.01 -31.03
C TRP A 47 -28.34 -11.96 -31.36
N GLU A 48 -28.17 -12.84 -32.35
CA GLU A 48 -29.14 -13.92 -32.61
C GLU A 48 -28.88 -15.02 -31.57
N GLU A 49 -29.88 -15.31 -30.73
CA GLU A 49 -29.85 -16.18 -29.53
C GLU A 49 -29.00 -15.67 -28.34
N PRO A 50 -29.35 -16.04 -27.08
CA PRO A 50 -28.66 -15.51 -25.91
C PRO A 50 -27.25 -16.09 -25.84
N VAL A 51 -26.25 -15.34 -26.32
CA VAL A 51 -24.79 -15.56 -26.13
C VAL A 51 -24.42 -15.89 -24.67
N VAL A 52 -25.26 -15.43 -23.75
CA VAL A 52 -25.21 -15.75 -22.32
C VAL A 52 -25.27 -17.27 -22.10
N GLU A 53 -26.20 -18.01 -22.70
CA GLU A 53 -26.37 -19.46 -22.44
C GLU A 53 -25.19 -20.31 -22.96
N THR A 54 -24.63 -19.98 -24.13
CA THR A 54 -23.54 -20.75 -24.76
C THR A 54 -22.18 -20.55 -24.08
N VAL A 55 -21.88 -19.34 -23.56
CA VAL A 55 -20.65 -19.06 -22.79
C VAL A 55 -20.65 -19.77 -21.42
N PHE A 56 -21.82 -20.17 -20.91
CA PHE A 56 -21.96 -20.89 -19.64
C PHE A 56 -21.97 -22.42 -19.77
N GLU A 57 -22.13 -22.99 -20.96
CA GLU A 57 -22.15 -24.45 -21.18
C GLU A 57 -20.76 -25.12 -21.17
N GLU A 58 -19.68 -24.37 -21.42
CA GLU A 58 -18.30 -24.92 -21.44
C GLU A 58 -17.77 -25.33 -20.05
N GLU A 59 -18.27 -24.76 -18.94
CA GLU A 59 -17.78 -25.12 -17.60
C GLU A 59 -18.49 -26.37 -17.02
N GLY A 60 -19.52 -26.90 -17.70
CA GLY A 60 -20.32 -28.05 -17.27
C GLY A 60 -20.16 -29.33 -18.11
N SER A 61 -19.51 -29.28 -19.28
CA SER A 61 -19.56 -30.37 -20.26
C SER A 61 -18.26 -31.20 -20.31
N ASN A 62 -18.14 -32.13 -19.37
CA ASN A 62 -17.38 -33.37 -19.55
C ASN A 62 -18.27 -34.58 -19.22
N PHE A 63 -19.42 -34.67 -19.89
CA PHE A 63 -20.21 -35.90 -19.96
C PHE A 63 -20.77 -36.06 -21.37
N GLU A 64 -20.41 -37.18 -21.98
CA GLU A 64 -20.67 -37.57 -23.37
C GLU A 64 -22.17 -37.59 -23.73
N SER A 65 -22.56 -36.92 -24.83
CA SER A 65 -23.38 -37.54 -25.91
C SER A 65 -23.54 -36.58 -27.09
N GLU A 66 -23.52 -37.16 -28.28
CA GLU A 66 -23.43 -36.52 -29.60
C GLU A 66 -24.63 -35.64 -30.01
N THR A 67 -24.31 -34.64 -30.83
CA THR A 67 -25.15 -33.89 -31.79
C THR A 67 -26.21 -32.91 -31.27
N PHE A 68 -25.94 -31.60 -31.38
CA PHE A 68 -26.70 -30.63 -32.19
C PHE A 68 -25.87 -29.35 -32.44
N TYR A 69 -25.93 -28.82 -33.66
CA TYR A 69 -25.10 -27.75 -34.25
C TYR A 69 -25.71 -26.33 -34.07
N ILE A 70 -24.84 -25.30 -34.05
CA ILE A 70 -25.07 -23.82 -34.06
C ILE A 70 -25.21 -23.24 -32.63
N SER A 71 -24.34 -22.38 -32.03
CA SER A 71 -23.26 -21.50 -32.48
C SER A 71 -22.10 -21.47 -31.44
N ASN A 72 -20.87 -21.79 -31.87
CA ASN A 72 -19.66 -21.81 -31.03
C ASN A 72 -19.03 -20.40 -30.96
N LEU A 73 -19.37 -19.58 -29.97
CA LEU A 73 -18.58 -18.39 -29.62
C LEU A 73 -17.92 -18.57 -28.24
N THR A 74 -16.60 -18.80 -28.24
CA THR A 74 -15.78 -18.77 -27.02
C THR A 74 -15.64 -17.32 -26.49
N ARG A 75 -15.31 -17.13 -25.21
CA ARG A 75 -15.10 -15.79 -24.62
C ARG A 75 -14.12 -14.91 -25.42
N PRO A 76 -12.97 -15.41 -25.91
CA PRO A 76 -12.08 -14.67 -26.80
C PRO A 76 -12.76 -14.28 -28.13
N ALA A 77 -13.43 -15.23 -28.80
CA ALA A 77 -14.11 -14.96 -30.08
C ALA A 77 -15.21 -13.91 -29.96
N PHE A 78 -15.92 -13.87 -28.82
CA PHE A 78 -16.91 -12.83 -28.53
C PHE A 78 -16.27 -11.43 -28.42
N VAL A 79 -15.19 -11.32 -27.65
CA VAL A 79 -14.44 -10.07 -27.50
C VAL A 79 -13.82 -9.65 -28.84
N ASP A 80 -13.25 -10.58 -29.60
CA ASP A 80 -12.65 -10.32 -30.91
C ASP A 80 -13.69 -9.80 -31.92
N SER A 81 -14.86 -10.45 -32.00
CA SER A 81 -15.95 -9.99 -32.88
C SER A 81 -16.40 -8.58 -32.56
N LEU A 82 -16.47 -8.23 -31.28
CA LEU A 82 -16.85 -6.90 -30.82
C LEU A 82 -15.75 -5.87 -31.09
N CYS A 83 -14.48 -6.21 -30.85
CA CYS A 83 -13.34 -5.34 -31.14
C CYS A 83 -13.16 -5.09 -32.65
N LEU A 84 -13.34 -6.10 -33.52
CA LEU A 84 -13.28 -5.94 -34.98
C LEU A 84 -14.29 -4.89 -35.48
N ARG A 85 -15.52 -4.92 -34.95
CA ARG A 85 -16.58 -3.98 -35.32
C ARG A 85 -16.33 -2.55 -34.85
N LEU A 86 -15.46 -2.38 -33.85
CA LEU A 86 -15.09 -1.08 -33.29
C LEU A 86 -13.79 -0.53 -33.87
N LEU A 87 -13.09 -1.24 -34.76
CA LEU A 87 -11.91 -0.68 -35.42
C LEU A 87 -12.27 0.63 -36.15
N PRO A 88 -11.39 1.65 -36.13
CA PRO A 88 -11.69 3.00 -36.61
C PRO A 88 -11.67 3.10 -38.15
N THR A 89 -12.48 2.27 -38.80
CA THR A 89 -12.78 2.33 -40.24
C THR A 89 -13.52 3.61 -40.57
N ALA A 90 -13.52 4.02 -41.85
CA ALA A 90 -14.23 5.23 -42.28
C ALA A 90 -15.72 5.16 -41.90
N LYS A 91 -16.32 3.96 -42.01
CA LYS A 91 -17.73 3.71 -41.66
C LYS A 91 -18.01 3.89 -40.17
N VAL A 92 -17.13 3.41 -39.29
CA VAL A 92 -17.31 3.46 -37.84
C VAL A 92 -17.16 4.89 -37.34
N ILE A 93 -16.13 5.62 -37.76
CA ILE A 93 -15.90 6.99 -37.33
C ILE A 93 -16.97 7.95 -37.89
N HIS A 94 -17.51 7.71 -39.09
CA HIS A 94 -18.68 8.45 -39.58
C HIS A 94 -19.95 8.20 -38.74
N SER A 95 -20.06 7.02 -38.12
CA SER A 95 -21.22 6.66 -37.30
C SER A 95 -21.18 7.21 -35.88
N TYR A 96 -19.98 7.30 -35.30
CA TYR A 96 -19.80 7.69 -33.90
C TYR A 96 -19.04 9.01 -33.70
N SER A 97 -18.45 9.65 -34.71
CA SER A 97 -17.44 10.72 -34.54
C SER A 97 -16.20 10.29 -33.73
N LEU A 98 -15.07 10.97 -33.92
CA LEU A 98 -13.80 10.54 -33.31
C LEU A 98 -13.79 10.63 -31.76
N PRO A 99 -14.31 11.70 -31.11
CA PRO A 99 -14.32 11.78 -29.65
C PRO A 99 -15.26 10.76 -28.98
N GLU A 100 -16.45 10.57 -29.53
CA GLU A 100 -17.44 9.60 -29.05
C GLU A 100 -16.96 8.16 -29.27
N TRP A 101 -16.30 7.86 -30.40
CA TRP A 101 -15.65 6.57 -30.63
C TRP A 101 -14.59 6.26 -29.57
N MET A 102 -13.74 7.24 -29.20
CA MET A 102 -12.74 7.06 -28.15
C MET A 102 -13.37 6.76 -26.79
N GLU A 103 -14.48 7.40 -26.46
CA GLU A 103 -15.21 7.14 -25.20
C GLU A 103 -15.77 5.71 -25.16
N ILE A 104 -16.42 5.28 -26.25
CA ILE A 104 -17.01 3.93 -26.37
C ILE A 104 -15.92 2.87 -26.30
N THR A 105 -14.84 3.05 -27.06
CA THR A 105 -13.72 2.11 -27.15
C THR A 105 -13.01 1.95 -25.80
N GLN A 106 -12.75 3.04 -25.08
CA GLN A 106 -12.11 2.98 -23.75
C GLN A 106 -12.92 2.15 -22.75
N VAL A 107 -14.24 2.37 -22.70
CA VAL A 107 -15.15 1.67 -21.78
C VAL A 107 -15.18 0.18 -22.12
N ILE A 108 -15.29 -0.12 -23.41
CA ILE A 108 -15.39 -1.49 -23.90
C ILE A 108 -14.10 -2.27 -23.66
N VAL A 109 -12.94 -1.70 -24.00
CA VAL A 109 -11.64 -2.35 -23.76
C VAL A 109 -11.43 -2.61 -22.27
N SER A 110 -11.81 -1.67 -21.40
CA SER A 110 -11.70 -1.82 -19.95
C SER A 110 -12.52 -3.00 -19.41
N ILE A 111 -13.75 -3.18 -19.92
CA ILE A 111 -14.64 -4.26 -19.49
C ILE A 111 -14.23 -5.59 -20.15
N ALA A 112 -13.81 -5.57 -21.42
CA ALA A 112 -13.36 -6.73 -22.17
C ALA A 112 -12.13 -7.41 -21.55
N LYS A 113 -11.18 -6.65 -20.98
CA LYS A 113 -10.07 -7.19 -20.18
C LYS A 113 -10.54 -8.00 -18.95
N GLY A 114 -11.74 -7.72 -18.43
CA GLY A 114 -12.35 -8.51 -17.35
C GLY A 114 -13.00 -9.81 -17.84
N VAL A 115 -13.16 -9.99 -19.16
CA VAL A 115 -13.80 -11.15 -19.80
C VAL A 115 -12.77 -12.16 -20.29
N THR A 116 -11.72 -11.71 -20.97
CA THR A 116 -10.64 -12.56 -21.49
C THR A 116 -9.36 -11.77 -21.72
N ASP A 117 -8.21 -12.40 -21.45
CA ASP A 117 -6.88 -11.89 -21.79
C ASP A 117 -6.36 -12.45 -23.14
N GLU A 118 -7.08 -13.39 -23.75
CA GLU A 118 -6.64 -14.15 -24.94
C GLU A 118 -7.15 -13.58 -26.28
N SER A 119 -7.75 -12.38 -26.27
CA SER A 119 -8.26 -11.73 -27.50
C SER A 119 -7.12 -11.34 -28.45
N THR A 120 -7.25 -11.70 -29.72
CA THR A 120 -6.27 -11.37 -30.77
C THR A 120 -6.48 -9.98 -31.36
N VAL A 121 -7.70 -9.43 -31.30
CA VAL A 121 -8.06 -8.16 -31.95
C VAL A 121 -8.04 -6.97 -30.98
N MET A 122 -8.32 -7.20 -29.70
CA MET A 122 -8.32 -6.15 -28.67
C MET A 122 -7.01 -5.32 -28.64
N PRO A 123 -5.80 -5.90 -28.78
CA PRO A 123 -4.57 -5.12 -28.78
C PRO A 123 -4.44 -4.19 -30.00
N ALA A 124 -4.99 -4.55 -31.17
CA ALA A 124 -5.03 -3.69 -32.35
C ALA A 124 -5.94 -2.46 -32.13
N LEU A 125 -7.10 -2.67 -31.51
CA LEU A 125 -8.03 -1.60 -31.14
C LEU A 125 -7.42 -0.61 -30.13
N GLN A 126 -6.69 -1.13 -29.13
CA GLN A 126 -5.94 -0.31 -28.16
C GLN A 126 -4.85 0.53 -28.84
N LEU A 127 -4.09 -0.06 -29.77
CA LEU A 127 -3.05 0.65 -30.50
C LEU A 127 -3.63 1.80 -31.33
N CYS A 128 -4.73 1.56 -32.04
CA CYS A 128 -5.46 2.60 -32.76
C CYS A 128 -5.86 3.76 -31.83
N GLN A 129 -6.35 3.44 -30.64
CA GLN A 129 -6.75 4.44 -29.64
C GLN A 129 -5.56 5.25 -29.11
N GLU A 130 -4.42 4.61 -28.86
CA GLU A 130 -3.17 5.27 -28.44
C GLU A 130 -2.64 6.23 -29.51
N ILE A 131 -2.61 5.79 -30.78
CA ILE A 131 -2.18 6.61 -31.92
C ILE A 131 -3.13 7.80 -32.10
N ILE A 132 -4.45 7.59 -32.04
CA ILE A 132 -5.44 8.68 -32.14
C ILE A 132 -5.25 9.71 -31.03
N ASN A 133 -5.01 9.28 -29.79
CA ASN A 133 -4.77 10.18 -28.66
C ASN A 133 -3.52 11.06 -28.83
N LEU A 134 -2.51 10.59 -29.57
CA LEU A 134 -1.33 11.39 -29.91
C LEU A 134 -1.62 12.34 -31.07
N VAL A 135 -2.25 11.83 -32.13
CA VAL A 135 -2.63 12.58 -33.33
C VAL A 135 -3.53 13.77 -32.97
N LEU A 136 -4.52 13.57 -32.09
CA LEU A 136 -5.45 14.62 -31.64
C LEU A 136 -4.80 15.79 -30.89
N LYS A 137 -3.55 15.66 -30.45
CA LYS A 137 -2.78 16.72 -29.80
C LYS A 137 -2.01 17.59 -30.80
N VAL A 138 -2.04 17.26 -32.09
CA VAL A 138 -1.31 17.94 -33.16
C VAL A 138 -2.30 18.65 -34.07
N ASP A 139 -2.29 19.99 -34.07
CA ASP A 139 -3.31 20.82 -34.75
C ASP A 139 -3.36 20.65 -36.29
N ASN A 140 -2.30 20.11 -36.92
CA ASN A 140 -2.14 20.01 -38.39
C ASN A 140 -2.17 18.57 -38.95
N PHE A 141 -2.34 17.53 -38.13
CA PHE A 141 -2.25 16.15 -38.59
C PHE A 141 -3.51 15.70 -39.33
N LYS A 142 -3.36 15.10 -40.52
CA LYS A 142 -4.51 14.58 -41.31
C LYS A 142 -4.99 13.24 -40.75
N PRO A 143 -6.28 13.08 -40.39
CA PRO A 143 -6.81 11.82 -39.86
C PRO A 143 -6.79 10.62 -40.83
N ASP A 144 -6.53 10.87 -42.12
CA ASP A 144 -6.61 9.88 -43.20
C ASP A 144 -5.69 8.66 -42.98
N SER A 145 -4.49 8.86 -42.43
CA SER A 145 -3.53 7.78 -42.15
C SER A 145 -4.01 6.83 -41.04
N VAL A 146 -4.81 7.33 -40.10
CA VAL A 146 -5.36 6.53 -38.99
C VAL A 146 -6.55 5.68 -39.46
N TYR A 147 -7.38 6.22 -40.36
CA TYR A 147 -8.44 5.43 -40.98
C TYR A 147 -7.86 4.28 -41.80
N LEU A 148 -6.78 4.54 -42.55
CA LEU A 148 -6.09 3.51 -43.31
C LEU A 148 -5.56 2.38 -42.41
N LEU A 149 -5.11 2.72 -41.19
CA LEU A 149 -4.69 1.74 -40.19
C LEU A 149 -5.88 0.91 -39.68
N GLY A 150 -7.03 1.54 -39.43
CA GLY A 150 -8.26 0.86 -39.03
C GLY A 150 -8.80 -0.10 -40.10
N GLU A 151 -8.76 0.29 -41.37
CA GLU A 151 -9.14 -0.57 -42.51
C GLU A 151 -8.16 -1.73 -42.67
N LEU A 152 -6.84 -1.50 -42.55
CA LEU A 152 -5.84 -2.57 -42.62
C LEU A 152 -5.96 -3.59 -41.49
N PHE A 153 -6.28 -3.16 -40.27
CA PHE A 153 -6.56 -4.09 -39.19
C PHE A 153 -7.85 -4.88 -39.44
N PHE A 154 -8.87 -4.27 -40.06
CA PHE A 154 -10.09 -4.97 -40.40
C PHE A 154 -9.85 -6.03 -41.49
N GLU A 155 -9.05 -5.71 -42.51
CA GLU A 155 -8.69 -6.62 -43.61
C GLU A 155 -7.82 -7.81 -43.14
N ASN A 156 -6.94 -7.60 -42.15
CA ASN A 156 -6.08 -8.65 -41.59
C ASN A 156 -6.67 -9.32 -40.33
N GLU A 157 -7.98 -9.21 -40.10
CA GLU A 157 -8.66 -9.80 -38.92
C GLU A 157 -8.01 -9.45 -37.56
N GLY A 158 -7.44 -8.25 -37.45
CA GLY A 158 -6.78 -7.74 -36.24
C GLY A 158 -5.33 -8.18 -36.06
N GLN A 159 -4.71 -8.88 -37.01
CA GLN A 159 -3.30 -9.27 -36.93
C GLN A 159 -2.37 -8.04 -36.93
N ILE A 160 -1.48 -8.01 -35.93
CA ILE A 160 -0.59 -6.89 -35.62
C ILE A 160 0.80 -7.06 -36.28
N ASP A 161 1.13 -8.31 -36.62
CA ASP A 161 2.42 -8.77 -37.09
C ASP A 161 2.64 -8.65 -38.61
N SER A 162 1.66 -8.13 -39.36
CA SER A 162 1.79 -8.02 -40.80
C SER A 162 2.79 -6.91 -41.23
N PRO A 163 3.63 -7.17 -42.26
CA PRO A 163 4.60 -6.17 -42.75
C PRO A 163 3.96 -4.87 -43.26
N SER A 164 2.72 -4.95 -43.79
CA SER A 164 1.97 -3.78 -44.26
C SER A 164 1.53 -2.88 -43.10
N VAL A 165 1.05 -3.48 -41.99
CA VAL A 165 0.71 -2.77 -40.75
C VAL A 165 1.96 -2.14 -40.14
N PHE A 166 3.08 -2.88 -40.09
CA PHE A 166 4.37 -2.36 -39.61
C PHE A 166 4.80 -1.09 -40.34
N ASN A 167 4.83 -1.13 -41.68
CA ASN A 167 5.28 0.01 -42.50
C ASN A 167 4.35 1.22 -42.34
N LEU A 168 3.04 1.01 -42.23
CA LEU A 168 2.10 2.12 -42.04
C LEU A 168 2.29 2.76 -40.64
N ILE A 169 2.39 1.96 -39.58
CA ILE A 169 2.64 2.47 -38.22
C ILE A 169 3.95 3.26 -38.18
N LEU A 170 5.02 2.73 -38.77
CA LEU A 170 6.30 3.42 -38.84
C LEU A 170 6.14 4.77 -39.55
N SER A 171 5.43 4.82 -40.68
CA SER A 171 5.19 6.07 -41.42
C SER A 171 4.39 7.10 -40.60
N ILE A 172 3.41 6.66 -39.82
CA ILE A 172 2.60 7.52 -38.93
C ILE A 172 3.47 8.11 -37.82
N LEU A 173 4.28 7.28 -37.17
CA LEU A 173 5.17 7.72 -36.09
C LEU A 173 6.29 8.65 -36.60
N GLN A 174 6.81 8.40 -37.81
CA GLN A 174 7.77 9.29 -38.48
C GLN A 174 7.16 10.66 -38.82
N GLN A 175 5.92 10.68 -39.32
CA GLN A 175 5.20 11.94 -39.55
C GLN A 175 4.98 12.70 -38.24
N LEU A 176 4.56 12.00 -37.17
CA LEU A 176 4.38 12.62 -35.85
C LEU A 176 5.68 13.20 -35.30
N GLN A 177 6.82 12.55 -35.51
CA GLN A 177 8.11 13.08 -35.06
C GLN A 177 8.48 14.40 -35.78
N VAL A 178 8.15 14.53 -37.06
CA VAL A 178 8.47 15.73 -37.87
C VAL A 178 7.49 16.88 -37.59
N GLU A 179 6.20 16.57 -37.43
CA GLU A 179 5.13 17.56 -37.34
C GLU A 179 4.84 18.05 -35.91
N SER A 180 5.27 17.31 -34.88
CA SER A 180 5.00 17.64 -33.48
C SER A 180 6.28 17.85 -32.68
N SER A 181 6.28 18.80 -31.72
CA SER A 181 7.32 18.89 -30.69
C SER A 181 7.16 17.79 -29.61
N THR A 182 6.72 16.59 -30.01
CA THR A 182 6.51 15.46 -29.11
C THR A 182 7.84 14.82 -28.74
N ASP A 183 7.99 14.51 -27.46
CA ASP A 183 9.16 13.82 -26.92
C ASP A 183 9.42 12.49 -27.64
N VAL A 184 10.63 12.31 -28.19
CA VAL A 184 11.09 11.11 -28.88
C VAL A 184 10.95 9.86 -27.98
N SER A 185 11.05 10.04 -26.66
CA SER A 185 10.86 8.98 -25.64
C SER A 185 9.46 8.38 -25.66
N LYS A 186 8.44 9.21 -25.89
CA LYS A 186 7.04 8.77 -25.95
C LYS A 186 6.71 8.05 -27.25
N LEU A 187 7.27 8.52 -28.36
CA LEU A 187 7.14 7.85 -29.65
C LEU A 187 7.81 6.47 -29.60
N GLN A 188 8.99 6.38 -28.98
CA GLN A 188 9.70 5.12 -28.80
C GLN A 188 8.97 4.16 -27.85
N GLN A 189 8.36 4.65 -26.76
CA GLN A 189 7.49 3.85 -25.88
C GLN A 189 6.34 3.20 -26.65
N LEU A 190 5.62 3.99 -27.46
CA LEU A 190 4.52 3.50 -28.26
C LEU A 190 4.98 2.46 -29.27
N PHE A 191 6.11 2.71 -29.94
CA PHE A 191 6.70 1.76 -30.88
C PHE A 191 7.06 0.44 -30.19
N CYS A 192 7.72 0.47 -29.03
CA CYS A 192 8.03 -0.75 -28.27
C CYS A 192 6.77 -1.47 -27.75
N SER A 193 5.71 -0.74 -27.40
CA SER A 193 4.42 -1.32 -27.03
C SER A 193 3.81 -2.11 -28.19
N TYR A 194 3.85 -1.53 -29.41
CA TYR A 194 3.43 -2.22 -30.63
C TYR A 194 4.27 -3.48 -30.90
N VAL A 195 5.60 -3.38 -30.85
CA VAL A 195 6.49 -4.53 -31.08
C VAL A 195 6.21 -5.64 -30.07
N MET A 196 6.04 -5.31 -28.79
CA MET A 196 5.74 -6.29 -27.75
C MET A 196 4.39 -6.98 -27.97
N ARG A 197 3.35 -6.24 -28.40
CA ARG A 197 2.05 -6.83 -28.77
C ARG A 197 2.19 -7.80 -29.93
N GLY A 198 2.95 -7.42 -30.95
CA GLY A 198 3.23 -8.28 -32.10
C GLY A 198 3.95 -9.58 -31.72
N LEU A 199 4.99 -9.49 -30.87
CA LEU A 199 5.71 -10.66 -30.35
C LEU A 199 4.82 -11.60 -29.51
N LEU A 200 3.86 -11.05 -28.76
CA LEU A 200 2.89 -11.84 -27.98
C LEU A 200 1.85 -12.54 -28.86
N SER A 201 1.45 -11.93 -29.98
CA SER A 201 0.45 -12.50 -30.90
C SER A 201 0.95 -13.75 -31.60
N ASN A 202 2.25 -13.82 -31.93
CA ASN A 202 2.86 -14.96 -32.61
C ASN A 202 4.26 -15.25 -32.04
N PRO A 203 4.35 -15.91 -30.88
CA PRO A 203 5.63 -16.08 -30.18
C PRO A 203 6.61 -16.99 -30.92
N SER A 204 6.16 -17.77 -31.91
CA SER A 204 7.02 -18.65 -32.72
C SER A 204 7.64 -17.96 -33.95
N ASP A 205 7.18 -16.76 -34.30
CA ASP A 205 7.59 -16.06 -35.51
C ASP A 205 8.47 -14.84 -35.19
N ASN A 206 9.58 -14.70 -35.92
CA ASN A 206 10.55 -13.62 -35.73
C ASN A 206 10.45 -12.50 -36.77
N ASP A 207 9.45 -12.54 -37.68
CA ASP A 207 9.31 -11.60 -38.79
C ASP A 207 9.20 -10.13 -38.34
N ILE A 208 8.39 -9.83 -37.30
CA ILE A 208 8.30 -8.47 -36.73
C ILE A 208 9.66 -8.01 -36.20
N LEU A 209 10.35 -8.86 -35.43
CA LEU A 209 11.64 -8.50 -34.85
C LEU A 209 12.66 -8.23 -35.96
N LYS A 210 12.65 -9.05 -37.03
CA LYS A 210 13.49 -8.87 -38.20
C LYS A 210 13.21 -7.56 -38.92
N LEU A 211 11.94 -7.17 -39.09
CA LEU A 211 11.55 -5.88 -39.66
C LEU A 211 12.03 -4.72 -38.78
N VAL A 212 11.84 -4.80 -37.46
CA VAL A 212 12.29 -3.77 -36.51
C VAL A 212 13.80 -3.61 -36.58
N LEU A 213 14.55 -4.70 -36.48
CA LEU A 213 16.02 -4.70 -36.53
C LEU A 213 16.52 -4.13 -37.87
N THR A 214 15.91 -4.51 -38.99
CA THR A 214 16.27 -3.97 -40.32
C THR A 214 16.08 -2.45 -40.39
N ASN A 215 15.01 -1.93 -39.79
CA ASN A 215 14.75 -0.49 -39.75
C ASN A 215 15.68 0.27 -38.80
N ILE A 216 16.07 -0.35 -37.66
CA ILE A 216 17.09 0.20 -36.76
C ILE A 216 18.45 0.29 -37.49
N ALA A 217 18.83 -0.73 -38.27
CA ALA A 217 20.06 -0.70 -39.07
C ALA A 217 20.08 0.40 -40.15
N GLN A 218 18.91 0.77 -40.69
CA GLN A 218 18.77 1.83 -41.69
C GLN A 218 18.83 3.24 -41.07
N GLY A 219 18.81 3.36 -39.74
CA GLY A 219 18.99 4.63 -39.03
C GLY A 219 17.71 5.42 -38.72
N ASP A 220 16.53 4.85 -39.00
CA ASP A 220 15.23 5.57 -39.06
C ASP A 220 14.11 5.02 -38.14
N ALA A 221 14.40 4.41 -36.98
CA ALA A 221 13.38 4.03 -35.98
C ALA A 221 13.78 4.45 -34.56
N PHE A 222 13.01 5.32 -33.90
CA PHE A 222 13.53 6.50 -33.20
C PHE A 222 14.18 6.37 -31.81
N ASP A 223 15.44 6.81 -31.70
CA ASP A 223 16.29 6.63 -30.52
C ASP A 223 16.12 7.70 -29.41
N SER A 224 15.55 7.31 -28.26
CA SER A 224 15.74 7.99 -26.95
C SER A 224 16.12 6.99 -25.85
N ARG A 225 16.93 6.03 -26.29
CA ARG A 225 17.97 5.27 -25.61
C ARG A 225 18.60 4.28 -26.58
N LEU A 226 17.90 3.45 -27.37
CA LEU A 226 16.46 3.25 -27.68
C LEU A 226 15.62 2.71 -26.50
N ALA A 227 14.68 3.51 -26.03
CA ALA A 227 13.98 3.28 -24.77
C ALA A 227 13.01 2.10 -24.79
N TYR A 228 13.07 1.26 -23.76
CA TYR A 228 12.16 0.14 -23.47
C TYR A 228 12.25 -1.04 -24.43
N PHE A 229 13.06 -0.92 -25.48
CA PHE A 229 13.31 -2.00 -26.43
C PHE A 229 13.99 -3.22 -25.77
N GLY A 230 14.73 -3.02 -24.67
CA GLY A 230 15.35 -4.11 -23.91
C GLY A 230 14.34 -5.17 -23.46
N LYS A 231 13.08 -4.79 -23.24
CA LYS A 231 12.01 -5.74 -22.90
C LYS A 231 11.52 -6.59 -24.06
N CYS A 232 11.50 -6.03 -25.27
CA CYS A 232 11.18 -6.81 -26.46
C CYS A 232 12.27 -7.89 -26.67
N LEU A 233 13.53 -7.53 -26.44
CA LEU A 233 14.66 -8.46 -26.50
C LEU A 233 14.63 -9.50 -25.38
N GLU A 234 14.30 -9.10 -24.15
CA GLU A 234 14.16 -10.01 -23.00
C GLU A 234 13.05 -11.05 -23.26
N PHE A 235 11.91 -10.62 -23.81
CA PHE A 235 10.85 -11.53 -24.19
C PHE A 235 11.28 -12.50 -25.31
N ALA A 236 11.90 -11.99 -26.38
CA ALA A 236 12.38 -12.83 -27.48
C ALA A 236 13.37 -13.90 -27.00
N LEU A 237 14.31 -13.54 -26.12
CA LEU A 237 15.25 -14.48 -25.52
C LEU A 237 14.57 -15.46 -24.54
N TYR A 238 13.58 -15.01 -23.79
CA TYR A 238 12.80 -15.88 -22.90
C TYR A 238 12.08 -16.98 -23.68
N VAL A 239 11.50 -16.65 -24.84
CA VAL A 239 10.85 -17.64 -25.71
C VAL A 239 11.85 -18.71 -26.17
N ASP A 240 13.01 -18.31 -26.69
CA ASP A 240 14.05 -19.25 -27.11
C ASP A 240 14.59 -20.11 -25.95
N LYS A 241 14.70 -19.54 -24.74
CA LYS A 241 15.13 -20.24 -23.52
C LYS A 241 14.11 -21.23 -22.98
N SER A 242 12.81 -21.01 -23.21
CA SER A 242 11.77 -21.92 -22.74
C SER A 242 11.95 -23.34 -23.29
N GLY A 243 12.65 -23.50 -24.42
CA GLY A 243 13.05 -24.78 -24.98
C GLY A 243 14.38 -25.36 -24.46
N ASN A 244 15.27 -24.54 -23.88
CA ASN A 244 16.59 -24.95 -23.38
C ASN A 244 17.11 -24.01 -22.27
N GLU A 245 17.14 -24.50 -21.03
CA GLU A 245 17.57 -23.73 -19.84
C GLU A 245 19.05 -23.31 -19.89
N HIS A 246 19.92 -24.09 -20.56
CA HIS A 246 21.36 -23.83 -20.68
C HIS A 246 21.75 -23.20 -22.03
N LEU A 247 20.78 -22.62 -22.75
CA LEU A 247 20.96 -22.07 -24.08
C LEU A 247 22.17 -21.12 -24.17
N LEU A 248 22.33 -20.20 -23.21
CA LEU A 248 23.38 -19.19 -23.27
C LEU A 248 24.79 -19.77 -23.02
N GLU A 249 24.94 -20.73 -22.10
CA GLU A 249 26.20 -21.43 -21.89
C GLU A 249 26.58 -22.26 -23.12
N GLU A 250 25.62 -22.95 -23.74
CA GLU A 250 25.83 -23.74 -24.96
C GLU A 250 26.24 -22.86 -26.15
N ILE A 251 25.72 -21.63 -26.25
CA ILE A 251 26.16 -20.63 -27.25
C ILE A 251 27.63 -20.28 -27.05
N ILE A 252 28.07 -20.02 -25.81
CA ILE A 252 29.48 -19.69 -25.51
C ILE A 252 30.38 -20.87 -25.86
N LEU A 253 30.00 -22.07 -25.41
CA LEU A 253 30.71 -23.32 -25.63
C LEU A 253 30.65 -23.82 -27.08
N ASN A 254 29.80 -23.21 -27.92
CA ASN A 254 29.55 -23.60 -29.30
C ASN A 254 29.08 -25.07 -29.43
N GLN A 255 28.12 -25.45 -28.58
CA GLN A 255 27.61 -26.82 -28.45
C GLN A 255 26.17 -27.00 -28.94
N LEU A 256 25.54 -25.95 -29.47
CA LEU A 256 24.18 -26.01 -29.98
C LEU A 256 24.05 -26.90 -31.22
N SER A 257 23.04 -27.77 -31.22
CA SER A 257 22.66 -28.60 -32.38
C SER A 257 21.81 -27.84 -33.40
N GLU A 258 20.85 -27.04 -32.92
CA GLU A 258 19.99 -26.17 -33.73
C GLU A 258 19.95 -24.79 -33.08
N VAL A 259 20.04 -23.73 -33.90
CA VAL A 259 20.00 -22.35 -33.40
C VAL A 259 18.54 -21.91 -33.32
N PRO A 260 18.06 -21.46 -32.15
CA PRO A 260 16.70 -20.93 -32.02
C PRO A 260 16.45 -19.72 -32.94
N PRO A 261 15.21 -19.50 -33.39
CA PRO A 261 14.89 -18.52 -34.42
C PRO A 261 15.15 -17.07 -34.01
N PHE A 262 14.93 -16.67 -32.75
CA PHE A 262 15.23 -15.29 -32.34
C PHE A 262 16.75 -15.10 -32.17
N VAL A 263 17.48 -16.08 -31.63
CA VAL A 263 18.95 -16.08 -31.58
C VAL A 263 19.54 -15.98 -32.98
N GLU A 264 19.02 -16.71 -33.97
CA GLU A 264 19.47 -16.64 -35.36
C GLU A 264 19.21 -15.23 -35.95
N CYS A 265 18.02 -14.67 -35.71
CA CYS A 265 17.67 -13.32 -36.13
C CYS A 265 18.64 -12.27 -35.56
N LEU A 266 18.94 -12.36 -34.25
CA LEU A 266 19.87 -11.48 -33.56
C LEU A 266 21.31 -11.68 -34.07
N ASP A 267 21.77 -12.91 -34.28
CA ASP A 267 23.13 -13.18 -34.78
C ASP A 267 23.33 -12.66 -36.21
N SER A 268 22.34 -12.88 -37.09
CA SER A 268 22.32 -12.33 -38.44
C SER A 268 22.39 -10.81 -38.43
N PHE A 269 21.60 -10.16 -37.57
CA PHE A 269 21.64 -8.71 -37.42
C PHE A 269 22.99 -8.21 -36.90
N MET A 270 23.57 -8.82 -35.86
CA MET A 270 24.83 -8.36 -35.28
C MET A 270 26.00 -8.38 -36.27
N LYS A 271 25.98 -9.32 -37.22
CA LYS A 271 26.96 -9.37 -38.33
C LYS A 271 26.84 -8.20 -39.31
N THR A 272 25.70 -7.52 -39.35
CA THR A 272 25.44 -6.37 -40.25
C THR A 272 25.67 -5.01 -39.59
N VAL A 273 25.89 -4.96 -38.27
CA VAL A 273 26.08 -3.72 -37.51
C VAL A 273 27.45 -3.11 -37.83
N ASP A 274 27.45 -1.88 -38.36
CA ASP A 274 28.67 -1.11 -38.58
C ASP A 274 29.01 -0.25 -37.35
N LEU A 275 29.95 -0.72 -36.53
CA LEU A 275 30.44 -0.06 -35.32
C LEU A 275 31.27 1.22 -35.57
N SER A 276 31.48 1.61 -36.83
CA SER A 276 32.08 2.91 -37.14
C SER A 276 31.12 4.07 -36.89
N ASN A 277 29.81 3.82 -36.92
CA ASN A 277 28.75 4.78 -36.67
C ASN A 277 28.38 4.83 -35.18
N GLU A 278 28.47 6.00 -34.53
CA GLU A 278 28.17 6.17 -33.09
C GLU A 278 26.72 5.85 -32.70
N LYS A 279 25.80 5.72 -33.67
CA LYS A 279 24.40 5.35 -33.41
C LYS A 279 24.15 3.83 -33.38
N SER A 280 25.10 3.02 -33.84
CA SER A 280 24.88 1.58 -34.06
C SER A 280 25.29 0.69 -32.88
N ASP A 281 25.97 1.26 -31.88
CA ASP A 281 26.51 0.54 -30.72
C ASP A 281 25.52 0.42 -29.54
N VAL A 282 24.42 1.16 -29.60
CA VAL A 282 23.32 1.17 -28.64
C VAL A 282 22.74 -0.23 -28.42
N LEU A 283 22.45 -0.94 -29.50
CA LEU A 283 21.77 -2.24 -29.47
C LEU A 283 22.66 -3.37 -28.94
N PRO A 284 23.94 -3.52 -29.33
CA PRO A 284 24.87 -4.43 -28.68
C PRO A 284 24.93 -4.22 -27.16
N CYS A 285 25.02 -2.96 -26.70
CA CYS A 285 25.07 -2.68 -25.27
C CYS A 285 23.78 -3.06 -24.53
N LEU A 286 22.63 -2.78 -25.15
CA LEU A 286 21.32 -3.15 -24.60
C LEU A 286 21.18 -4.66 -24.47
N LEU A 287 21.60 -5.41 -25.49
CA LEU A 287 21.53 -6.87 -25.50
C LEU A 287 22.46 -7.47 -24.44
N ILE A 288 23.64 -6.89 -24.23
CA ILE A 288 24.54 -7.29 -23.13
C ILE A 288 23.83 -7.17 -21.78
N ASP A 289 23.16 -6.05 -21.50
CA ASP A 289 22.47 -5.86 -20.22
C ASP A 289 21.30 -6.85 -20.04
N VAL A 290 20.55 -7.15 -21.10
CA VAL A 290 19.47 -8.16 -21.08
C VAL A 290 20.02 -9.56 -20.82
N VAL A 291 21.07 -9.96 -21.55
CA VAL A 291 21.69 -11.29 -21.42
C VAL A 291 22.38 -11.45 -20.06
N GLN A 292 23.07 -10.40 -19.59
CA GLN A 292 23.73 -10.37 -18.28
C GLN A 292 22.72 -10.59 -17.15
N LYS A 293 21.57 -9.92 -17.22
CA LYS A 293 20.48 -10.10 -16.25
C LYS A 293 20.04 -11.57 -16.18
N SER A 294 19.88 -12.22 -17.32
CA SER A 294 19.48 -13.63 -17.34
C SER A 294 20.55 -14.55 -16.75
N PHE A 295 21.84 -14.28 -16.97
CA PHE A 295 22.91 -15.04 -16.30
C PHE A 295 22.92 -14.87 -14.79
N ALA A 296 22.57 -13.68 -14.29
CA ALA A 296 22.47 -13.39 -12.86
C ALA A 296 21.34 -14.19 -12.18
N GLU A 297 20.24 -14.43 -12.89
CA GLU A 297 19.09 -15.21 -12.41
C GLU A 297 19.38 -16.72 -12.46
N ASP A 298 20.01 -17.21 -13.55
CA ASP A 298 20.05 -18.65 -13.86
C ASP A 298 21.39 -19.36 -13.54
N SER A 299 22.53 -18.69 -13.72
CA SER A 299 23.81 -19.40 -13.97
C SER A 299 25.00 -19.07 -13.06
N ILE A 300 25.13 -17.81 -12.62
CA ILE A 300 26.32 -17.33 -11.87
C ILE A 300 25.86 -16.48 -10.69
N ASN A 301 26.10 -17.01 -9.48
CA ASN A 301 25.91 -16.30 -8.22
C ASN A 301 27.08 -16.61 -7.26
N THR A 302 27.13 -15.89 -6.13
CA THR A 302 28.24 -16.04 -5.17
C THR A 302 28.33 -17.44 -4.58
N ALA A 303 27.19 -18.11 -4.36
CA ALA A 303 27.15 -19.47 -3.83
C ALA A 303 27.83 -20.47 -4.77
N ILE A 304 27.60 -20.36 -6.08
CA ILE A 304 28.25 -21.19 -7.10
C ILE A 304 29.76 -20.96 -7.07
N LEU A 305 30.22 -19.70 -7.04
CA LEU A 305 31.67 -19.43 -7.07
C LEU A 305 32.42 -20.01 -5.86
N PHE A 306 31.78 -20.05 -4.67
CA PHE A 306 32.36 -20.69 -3.49
C PHE A 306 32.41 -22.22 -3.56
N GLN A 307 31.60 -22.84 -4.43
CA GLN A 307 31.53 -24.30 -4.61
C GLN A 307 32.49 -24.82 -5.70
N ILE A 308 33.22 -23.95 -6.39
CA ILE A 308 34.13 -24.35 -7.48
C ILE A 308 35.38 -25.02 -6.89
N GLU A 309 35.42 -26.34 -6.95
CA GLU A 309 36.55 -27.16 -6.47
C GLU A 309 37.55 -27.56 -7.57
N SER A 310 37.22 -27.35 -8.85
CA SER A 310 38.08 -27.75 -9.98
C SER A 310 37.99 -26.81 -11.18
N ALA A 311 39.07 -26.75 -11.98
CA ALA A 311 39.10 -26.00 -13.24
C ALA A 311 38.20 -26.60 -14.34
N SER A 312 37.71 -27.84 -14.15
CA SER A 312 36.75 -28.48 -15.05
C SER A 312 35.29 -28.04 -14.84
N HIS A 313 35.01 -27.24 -13.81
CA HIS A 313 33.67 -26.73 -13.55
C HIS A 313 33.14 -25.93 -14.76
N ASN A 314 31.86 -26.13 -15.12
CA ASN A 314 31.28 -25.52 -16.32
C ASN A 314 31.42 -24.00 -16.34
N SER A 315 31.23 -23.31 -15.21
CA SER A 315 31.43 -21.85 -15.12
C SER A 315 32.86 -21.39 -15.45
N ILE A 316 33.90 -22.16 -15.08
CA ILE A 316 35.30 -21.84 -15.43
C ILE A 316 35.55 -22.14 -16.91
N ARG A 317 35.00 -23.23 -17.44
CA ARG A 317 35.08 -23.54 -18.87
C ARG A 317 34.41 -22.46 -19.72
N CYS A 318 33.22 -22.01 -19.33
CA CYS A 318 32.51 -20.90 -19.96
C CYS A 318 33.31 -19.59 -19.83
N PHE A 319 33.93 -19.31 -18.68
CA PHE A 319 34.79 -18.13 -18.49
C PHE A 319 35.97 -18.11 -19.45
N LEU A 320 36.73 -19.22 -19.54
CA LEU A 320 37.87 -19.31 -20.44
C LEU A 320 37.43 -19.24 -21.91
N GLN A 321 36.38 -19.98 -22.29
CA GLN A 321 35.86 -19.95 -23.65
C GLN A 321 35.31 -18.57 -24.04
N ALA A 322 34.68 -17.85 -23.10
CA ALA A 322 34.22 -16.49 -23.34
C ALA A 322 35.41 -15.55 -23.62
N CYS A 323 36.53 -15.71 -22.91
CA CYS A 323 37.76 -14.97 -23.20
C CYS A 323 38.29 -15.29 -24.61
N ASP A 324 38.30 -16.56 -25.01
CA ASP A 324 38.72 -16.96 -26.37
C ASP A 324 37.80 -16.39 -27.47
N VAL A 325 36.49 -16.26 -27.19
CA VAL A 325 35.54 -15.60 -28.10
C VAL A 325 35.84 -14.11 -28.23
N LEU A 326 36.28 -13.44 -27.16
CA LEU A 326 36.64 -12.02 -27.24
C LEU A 326 37.78 -11.76 -28.22
N ASP A 327 38.73 -12.69 -28.34
CA ASP A 327 39.85 -12.60 -29.27
C ASP A 327 39.44 -12.72 -30.75
N SER A 328 38.23 -13.22 -31.05
CA SER A 328 37.76 -13.35 -32.44
C SER A 328 37.48 -12.01 -33.12
N LYS A 329 37.23 -10.95 -32.33
CA LYS A 329 36.95 -9.57 -32.77
C LYS A 329 35.85 -9.47 -33.84
N THR A 330 34.89 -10.40 -33.82
CA THR A 330 33.74 -10.43 -34.72
C THR A 330 32.45 -10.25 -33.93
N LEU A 331 31.68 -9.22 -34.29
CA LEU A 331 30.45 -8.91 -33.58
C LEU A 331 29.38 -9.93 -33.99
N THR A 332 29.09 -10.83 -33.07
CA THR A 332 28.12 -11.92 -33.22
C THR A 332 27.28 -12.00 -31.95
N PHE A 333 26.15 -12.69 -31.98
CA PHE A 333 25.39 -12.92 -30.76
C PHE A 333 26.21 -13.72 -29.73
N ARG A 334 27.08 -14.62 -30.19
CA ARG A 334 28.05 -15.34 -29.36
C ARG A 334 29.04 -14.41 -28.66
N TYR A 335 29.52 -13.38 -29.35
CA TYR A 335 30.39 -12.35 -28.77
C TYR A 335 29.68 -11.56 -27.67
N ILE A 336 28.44 -11.13 -27.92
CA ILE A 336 27.61 -10.42 -26.94
C ILE A 336 27.36 -11.28 -25.69
N THR A 337 27.03 -12.56 -25.91
CA THR A 337 26.80 -13.52 -24.82
C THR A 337 28.06 -13.75 -23.99
N ALA A 338 29.22 -13.84 -24.64
CA ALA A 338 30.51 -13.94 -23.95
C ALA A 338 30.82 -12.70 -23.09
N VAL A 339 30.63 -11.49 -23.62
CA VAL A 339 30.83 -10.25 -22.85
C VAL A 339 29.87 -10.17 -21.66
N ALA A 340 28.59 -10.46 -21.88
CA ALA A 340 27.57 -10.46 -20.82
C ALA A 340 27.90 -11.47 -19.69
N PHE A 341 28.35 -12.67 -20.05
CA PHE A 341 28.80 -13.69 -19.10
C PHE A 341 30.01 -13.20 -18.30
N LEU A 342 31.02 -12.64 -18.97
CA LEU A 342 32.22 -12.14 -18.31
C LEU A 342 31.92 -10.98 -17.37
N LYS A 343 31.02 -10.06 -17.76
CA LYS A 343 30.54 -8.98 -16.88
C LYS A 343 29.91 -9.56 -15.61
N GLN A 344 28.97 -10.50 -15.76
CA GLN A 344 28.31 -11.14 -14.63
C GLN A 344 29.29 -11.90 -13.74
N PHE A 345 30.23 -12.61 -14.33
CA PHE A 345 31.24 -13.39 -13.62
C PHE A 345 32.16 -12.48 -12.79
N VAL A 346 32.68 -11.40 -13.38
CA VAL A 346 33.56 -10.43 -12.70
C VAL A 346 32.82 -9.68 -11.61
N GLN A 347 31.57 -9.25 -11.86
CA GLN A 347 30.72 -8.62 -10.85
C GLN A 347 30.48 -9.56 -9.66
N THR A 348 30.11 -10.81 -9.92
CA THR A 348 29.86 -11.81 -8.87
C THR A 348 31.14 -12.15 -8.11
N TYR A 349 32.27 -12.23 -8.80
CA TYR A 349 33.58 -12.45 -8.18
C TYR A 349 33.96 -11.30 -7.25
N TYR A 350 33.77 -10.05 -7.68
CA TYR A 350 34.00 -8.88 -6.84
C TYR A 350 33.12 -8.90 -5.59
N ILE A 351 31.81 -9.16 -5.72
CA ILE A 351 30.87 -9.27 -4.57
C ILE A 351 31.33 -10.39 -3.61
N ALA A 352 31.78 -11.53 -4.13
CA ALA A 352 32.26 -12.63 -3.30
C ALA A 352 33.57 -12.29 -2.55
N ILE A 353 34.48 -11.53 -3.18
CA ILE A 353 35.69 -10.99 -2.54
C ILE A 353 35.32 -10.04 -1.39
N GLU A 354 34.37 -9.13 -1.62
CA GLU A 354 33.90 -8.17 -0.62
C GLU A 354 33.26 -8.88 0.59
N GLN A 355 32.40 -9.88 0.36
CA GLN A 355 31.83 -10.74 1.41
C GLN A 355 32.90 -11.46 2.24
N CYS A 356 34.05 -11.75 1.62
CA CYS A 356 35.20 -12.38 2.27
C CYS A 356 36.19 -11.38 2.88
N LYS A 357 35.85 -10.08 2.96
CA LYS A 357 36.76 -9.02 3.43
C LYS A 357 38.10 -9.02 2.68
N PHE A 358 38.03 -9.22 1.37
CA PHE A 358 39.18 -9.29 0.47
C PHE A 358 40.11 -10.51 0.64
N ASP A 359 39.69 -11.51 1.44
CA ASP A 359 40.37 -12.81 1.55
C ASP A 359 39.96 -13.75 0.40
N THR A 360 40.81 -13.79 -0.61
CA THR A 360 40.67 -14.57 -1.85
C THR A 360 41.09 -16.03 -1.70
N SER A 361 41.66 -16.43 -0.55
CA SER A 361 42.05 -17.83 -0.29
C SER A 361 40.86 -18.80 -0.28
N LYS A 362 39.65 -18.27 -0.10
CA LYS A 362 38.39 -19.01 -0.13
C LYS A 362 37.93 -19.40 -1.53
N MET A 363 38.53 -18.81 -2.58
CA MET A 363 38.16 -19.02 -3.98
C MET A 363 39.41 -19.16 -4.86
N PRO A 364 40.38 -20.03 -4.52
CA PRO A 364 41.72 -19.98 -5.07
C PRO A 364 41.77 -20.25 -6.58
N ILE A 365 40.92 -21.17 -7.06
CA ILE A 365 40.83 -21.55 -8.48
C ILE A 365 40.26 -20.38 -9.30
N VAL A 366 39.16 -19.79 -8.84
CA VAL A 366 38.53 -18.63 -9.48
C VAL A 366 39.50 -17.46 -9.53
N SER A 367 40.14 -17.13 -8.40
CA SER A 367 41.12 -16.05 -8.31
C SER A 367 42.32 -16.27 -9.23
N HIS A 368 42.82 -17.50 -9.34
CA HIS A 368 43.94 -17.83 -10.23
C HIS A 368 43.61 -17.58 -11.71
N HIS A 369 42.45 -18.05 -12.17
CA HIS A 369 42.03 -17.86 -13.56
C HIS A 369 41.73 -16.38 -13.86
N VAL A 370 41.05 -15.67 -12.96
CA VAL A 370 40.84 -14.22 -13.11
C VAL A 370 42.17 -13.48 -13.19
N ASN A 371 43.11 -13.75 -12.27
CA ASN A 371 44.44 -13.12 -12.26
C ASN A 371 45.22 -13.33 -13.56
N THR A 372 45.11 -14.54 -14.13
CA THR A 372 45.79 -14.92 -15.37
C THR A 372 45.24 -14.13 -16.55
N VAL A 373 43.91 -14.05 -16.68
CA VAL A 373 43.28 -13.33 -17.79
C VAL A 373 43.51 -11.82 -17.67
N VAL A 374 43.36 -11.22 -16.49
CA VAL A 374 43.56 -9.76 -16.34
C VAL A 374 45.04 -9.33 -16.45
N SER A 375 45.98 -10.28 -16.47
CA SER A 375 47.41 -10.01 -16.65
C SER A 375 47.83 -9.75 -18.09
N THR A 376 47.00 -10.12 -19.06
CA THR A 376 47.33 -10.02 -20.48
C THR A 376 47.10 -8.60 -21.01
N ILE A 377 47.89 -8.16 -21.98
CA ILE A 377 47.69 -6.88 -22.67
C ILE A 377 46.69 -7.07 -23.81
N TRP A 378 45.76 -6.14 -23.99
CA TRP A 378 44.80 -6.16 -25.10
C TRP A 378 45.39 -5.48 -26.33
N LYS A 379 45.60 -6.23 -27.40
CA LYS A 379 46.15 -5.68 -28.65
C LYS A 379 45.03 -5.16 -29.53
N ALA A 380 44.90 -3.84 -29.70
CA ALA A 380 43.92 -3.22 -30.59
C ALA A 380 44.63 -2.64 -31.83
N GLY A 381 44.75 -3.43 -32.89
CA GLY A 381 45.54 -3.04 -34.06
C GLY A 381 47.03 -2.87 -33.70
N ASN A 382 47.51 -1.64 -33.76
CA ASN A 382 48.89 -1.27 -33.38
C ASN A 382 49.03 -0.70 -31.95
N GLU A 383 47.92 -0.53 -31.23
CA GLU A 383 47.91 -0.03 -29.86
C GLU A 383 47.89 -1.17 -28.84
N ASP A 384 48.70 -1.02 -27.79
CA ASP A 384 48.66 -1.86 -26.59
C ASP A 384 47.72 -1.19 -25.58
N LEU A 385 46.48 -1.71 -25.48
CA LEU A 385 45.47 -1.25 -24.54
C LEU A 385 45.44 -2.08 -23.25
N PRO A 386 44.97 -1.51 -22.13
CA PRO A 386 44.66 -2.29 -20.93
C PRO A 386 43.62 -3.37 -21.22
N ASN A 387 43.71 -4.50 -20.53
CA ASN A 387 42.70 -5.56 -20.65
C ASN A 387 41.29 -5.04 -20.26
N PRO A 388 40.26 -5.23 -21.10
CA PRO A 388 38.89 -4.78 -20.80
C PRO A 388 38.34 -5.34 -19.47
N LEU A 389 38.66 -6.60 -19.14
CA LEU A 389 38.25 -7.23 -17.88
C LEU A 389 38.99 -6.66 -16.67
N LEU A 390 40.27 -6.28 -16.85
CA LEU A 390 41.01 -5.58 -15.80
C LEU A 390 40.37 -4.23 -15.51
N VAL A 391 40.11 -3.44 -16.56
CA VAL A 391 39.45 -2.14 -16.42
C VAL A 391 38.10 -2.31 -15.75
N TYR A 392 37.27 -3.25 -16.21
CA TYR A 392 35.94 -3.51 -15.64
C TYR A 392 36.00 -3.90 -14.16
N LEU A 393 36.93 -4.78 -13.76
CA LEU A 393 37.17 -5.12 -12.36
C LEU A 393 37.60 -3.89 -11.55
N MET A 394 38.45 -3.03 -12.11
CA MET A 394 38.91 -1.81 -11.44
C MET A 394 37.78 -0.78 -11.26
N LYS A 395 36.78 -0.75 -12.14
CA LYS A 395 35.60 0.11 -11.95
C LYS A 395 34.85 -0.21 -10.64
N TYR A 396 34.75 -1.49 -10.26
CA TYR A 396 34.15 -1.88 -8.97
C TYR A 396 35.03 -1.50 -7.77
N PHE A 397 36.35 -1.64 -7.87
CA PHE A 397 37.25 -1.17 -6.81
C PHE A 397 37.26 0.36 -6.65
N ALA A 398 37.10 1.10 -7.75
CA ALA A 398 36.95 2.54 -7.72
C ALA A 398 35.63 2.96 -7.04
N HIS A 399 34.53 2.23 -7.26
CA HIS A 399 33.23 2.51 -6.65
C HIS A 399 33.21 2.41 -5.11
N LEU A 400 34.11 1.61 -4.50
CA LEU A 400 34.21 1.49 -3.03
C LEU A 400 34.74 2.75 -2.35
N HIS A 401 35.83 3.31 -2.89
CA HIS A 401 36.65 4.30 -2.18
C HIS A 401 37.00 5.54 -3.01
N GLY A 402 36.56 5.61 -4.27
CA GLY A 402 36.97 6.60 -5.26
C GLY A 402 38.25 6.21 -6.00
N ILE A 403 38.47 6.84 -7.16
CA ILE A 403 39.69 6.63 -7.96
C ILE A 403 40.95 7.05 -7.21
N GLU A 404 40.85 8.08 -6.38
CA GLU A 404 41.88 8.63 -5.48
C GLU A 404 42.52 7.60 -4.55
N LEU A 405 41.75 6.60 -4.10
CA LEU A 405 42.19 5.61 -3.12
C LEU A 405 42.29 4.19 -3.70
N ILE A 406 42.16 4.03 -5.01
CA ILE A 406 42.11 2.71 -5.69
C ILE A 406 43.34 1.85 -5.40
N GLN A 407 44.52 2.46 -5.28
CA GLN A 407 45.77 1.75 -4.95
C GLN A 407 45.70 1.02 -3.60
N ARG A 408 44.90 1.52 -2.64
CA ARG A 408 44.69 0.84 -1.36
C ARG A 408 43.84 -0.41 -1.52
N SER A 409 42.77 -0.33 -2.30
CA SER A 409 41.93 -1.49 -2.64
C SER A 409 42.77 -2.58 -3.32
N CYS A 410 43.63 -2.21 -4.26
CA CYS A 410 44.57 -3.15 -4.91
C CYS A 410 45.56 -3.79 -3.92
N LYS A 411 46.02 -3.06 -2.89
CA LYS A 411 46.91 -3.61 -1.84
C LYS A 411 46.22 -4.67 -0.98
N GLN A 412 44.92 -4.58 -0.74
CA GLN A 412 44.18 -5.56 0.08
C GLN A 412 44.08 -6.92 -0.62
N VAL A 413 43.96 -6.95 -1.95
CA VAL A 413 43.82 -8.20 -2.75
C VAL A 413 45.17 -8.70 -3.31
N ARG A 414 46.26 -8.08 -2.85
CA ARG A 414 47.62 -8.19 -3.42
C ARG A 414 48.17 -9.61 -3.49
N ASN A 415 47.78 -10.47 -2.54
CA ASN A 415 48.34 -11.82 -2.41
C ASN A 415 47.82 -12.80 -3.47
N SER A 416 46.69 -12.49 -4.12
CA SER A 416 46.01 -13.41 -5.04
C SER A 416 45.81 -12.83 -6.44
N LEU A 417 45.70 -11.51 -6.56
CA LEU A 417 45.67 -10.79 -7.82
C LEU A 417 47.00 -10.05 -8.05
N THR A 418 48.07 -10.80 -8.30
CA THR A 418 49.43 -10.24 -8.48
C THR A 418 49.52 -9.25 -9.64
N SER A 419 48.68 -9.42 -10.66
CA SER A 419 48.62 -8.55 -11.85
C SER A 419 48.22 -7.11 -11.53
N LEU A 420 47.59 -6.87 -10.38
CA LEU A 420 47.27 -5.51 -9.92
C LEU A 420 48.52 -4.75 -9.42
N GLN A 421 49.64 -5.43 -9.18
CA GLN A 421 50.89 -4.81 -8.76
C GLN A 421 51.69 -4.20 -9.91
N SER A 422 51.47 -4.68 -11.14
CA SER A 422 52.17 -4.21 -12.34
C SER A 422 51.48 -3.04 -13.05
N ILE A 423 50.37 -2.54 -12.51
CA ILE A 423 49.66 -1.38 -13.07
C ILE A 423 50.48 -0.11 -12.78
N ASP A 424 50.82 0.61 -13.84
CA ASP A 424 51.45 1.92 -13.76
C ASP A 424 50.38 3.00 -13.64
N TRP A 425 50.28 3.61 -12.45
CA TRP A 425 49.24 4.60 -12.15
C TRP A 425 49.72 6.00 -12.52
N ASN A 426 48.88 6.76 -13.23
CA ASN A 426 49.11 8.16 -13.50
C ASN A 426 48.79 8.99 -12.25
N MET A 427 49.80 9.18 -11.40
CA MET A 427 49.67 9.94 -10.15
C MET A 427 49.25 11.40 -10.39
N ASN A 428 49.60 12.01 -11.52
CA ASN A 428 49.15 13.37 -11.83
C ASN A 428 47.63 13.44 -12.00
N TYR A 429 47.04 12.41 -12.63
CA TYR A 429 45.60 12.29 -12.78
C TYR A 429 44.92 12.09 -11.42
N ILE A 430 45.39 11.11 -10.63
CA ILE A 430 44.84 10.81 -9.30
C ILE A 430 44.92 12.04 -8.38
N GLU A 431 46.07 12.71 -8.31
CA GLU A 431 46.25 13.90 -7.47
C GLU A 431 45.46 15.13 -7.95
N SER A 432 44.97 15.13 -9.18
CA SER A 432 44.13 16.19 -9.72
C SER A 432 42.65 16.06 -9.34
N SER A 433 42.24 14.91 -8.80
CA SER A 433 40.84 14.67 -8.45
C SER A 433 40.33 15.66 -7.41
N VAL A 434 39.03 15.93 -7.43
CA VAL A 434 38.41 16.94 -6.56
C VAL A 434 38.54 16.60 -5.08
N VAL A 435 38.55 15.31 -4.74
CA VAL A 435 38.75 14.88 -3.36
C VAL A 435 40.11 15.36 -2.86
N LEU A 436 41.16 15.23 -3.67
CA LEU A 436 42.51 15.63 -3.30
C LEU A 436 42.84 17.10 -3.64
N ASN A 437 42.09 17.71 -4.55
CA ASN A 437 42.23 19.11 -4.95
C ASN A 437 40.87 19.83 -4.84
N PRO A 438 40.49 20.26 -3.62
CA PRO A 438 39.16 20.83 -3.36
C PRO A 438 38.83 22.09 -4.16
N LEU A 439 39.84 22.80 -4.66
CA LEU A 439 39.67 24.04 -5.42
C LEU A 439 39.89 23.86 -6.92
N ALA A 440 40.01 22.62 -7.42
CA ALA A 440 40.35 22.32 -8.82
C ALA A 440 39.54 23.14 -9.85
N ALA A 441 38.23 23.32 -9.60
CA ALA A 441 37.32 24.05 -10.49
C ALA A 441 37.56 25.58 -10.55
N HIS A 442 38.32 26.14 -9.60
CA HIS A 442 38.60 27.58 -9.50
C HIS A 442 40.03 27.95 -9.89
N ILE A 443 40.85 26.96 -10.22
CA ILE A 443 42.28 27.13 -10.49
C ILE A 443 42.50 27.42 -11.97
N ASP A 444 43.28 28.46 -12.26
CA ASP A 444 43.83 28.72 -13.58
C ASP A 444 45.09 27.86 -13.80
N PHE A 445 45.10 27.05 -14.86
CA PHE A 445 46.17 26.08 -15.14
C PHE A 445 47.54 26.74 -15.42
N GLU A 446 47.56 27.85 -16.18
CA GLU A 446 48.81 28.55 -16.49
C GLU A 446 49.40 29.19 -15.23
N LEU A 447 48.52 29.79 -14.42
CA LEU A 447 48.91 30.39 -13.14
C LEU A 447 49.35 29.34 -12.12
N ALA A 448 48.68 28.18 -12.07
CA ALA A 448 49.04 27.07 -11.20
C ALA A 448 50.43 26.54 -11.51
N ASN A 449 50.76 26.33 -12.79
CA ASN A 449 52.09 25.91 -13.21
C ASN A 449 53.17 26.93 -12.82
N LYS A 450 52.90 28.22 -13.01
CA LYS A 450 53.81 29.30 -12.62
C LYS A 450 54.04 29.34 -11.11
N LEU A 451 52.99 29.21 -10.31
CA LEU A 451 53.07 29.18 -8.83
C LEU A 451 53.76 27.92 -8.32
N MET A 452 53.47 26.75 -8.89
CA MET A 452 54.14 25.50 -8.54
C MET A 452 55.65 25.58 -8.78
N GLN A 453 56.10 26.13 -9.91
CA GLN A 453 57.53 26.35 -10.18
C GLN A 453 58.21 27.27 -9.15
N GLN A 454 57.50 28.30 -8.66
CA GLN A 454 58.04 29.16 -7.59
C GLN A 454 58.04 28.46 -6.23
N ILE A 455 57.03 27.64 -5.94
CA ILE A 455 56.97 26.82 -4.71
C ILE A 455 58.11 25.79 -4.72
N ASP A 456 58.38 25.12 -5.84
CA ASP A 456 59.47 24.15 -5.97
C ASP A 456 60.86 24.79 -5.75
N SER A 457 61.02 26.05 -6.16
CA SER A 457 62.26 26.81 -5.97
C SER A 457 62.29 27.65 -4.69
N VAL A 458 61.33 27.47 -3.77
CA VAL A 458 61.20 28.32 -2.58
C VAL A 458 62.41 28.23 -1.65
N LEU A 459 63.07 27.07 -1.59
CA LEU A 459 64.28 26.86 -0.79
C LEU A 459 65.52 27.52 -1.41
N GLU A 460 65.47 27.92 -2.68
CA GLU A 460 66.58 28.57 -3.39
C GLU A 460 66.36 30.08 -3.58
N LYS A 461 65.11 30.54 -3.78
CA LYS A 461 64.76 31.94 -4.13
C LYS A 461 63.43 32.40 -3.51
N GLU A 462 63.40 32.62 -2.19
CA GLU A 462 62.18 33.02 -1.44
C GLU A 462 61.47 34.28 -1.99
N ASN A 463 62.21 35.28 -2.48
CA ASN A 463 61.65 36.59 -2.88
C ASN A 463 60.62 36.52 -4.03
N LYS A 464 60.72 35.53 -4.93
CA LYS A 464 59.86 35.47 -6.13
C LYS A 464 58.44 34.99 -5.85
N LEU A 465 58.26 34.17 -4.82
CA LEU A 465 56.92 33.74 -4.38
C LEU A 465 56.21 34.88 -3.64
N HIS A 466 56.96 35.67 -2.85
CA HIS A 466 56.44 36.85 -2.16
C HIS A 466 55.87 37.89 -3.15
N ASP A 467 56.60 38.18 -4.23
CA ASP A 467 56.18 39.13 -5.27
C ASP A 467 54.92 38.68 -6.04
N LEU A 468 54.63 37.37 -6.10
CA LEU A 468 53.42 36.87 -6.76
C LEU A 468 52.20 36.86 -5.86
N LEU A 469 52.37 36.83 -4.53
CA LEU A 469 51.27 36.86 -3.56
C LEU A 469 50.70 38.28 -3.36
N GLU A 470 50.52 39.00 -4.46
CA GLU A 470 49.74 40.23 -4.53
C GLU A 470 48.23 39.90 -4.43
N ASN A 471 47.43 40.87 -3.98
CA ASN A 471 46.04 40.67 -3.51
C ASN A 471 45.03 40.44 -4.65
N GLU A 472 45.32 39.56 -5.59
CA GLU A 472 44.43 39.12 -6.66
C GLU A 472 43.72 37.82 -6.27
N ARG A 473 42.38 37.84 -6.27
CA ARG A 473 41.53 36.72 -5.83
C ARG A 473 41.91 35.40 -6.53
N THR A 474 42.18 35.42 -7.83
CA THR A 474 42.56 34.25 -8.64
C THR A 474 43.89 33.65 -8.20
N VAL A 475 44.88 34.49 -7.90
CA VAL A 475 46.20 34.08 -7.40
C VAL A 475 46.09 33.45 -6.02
N VAL A 476 45.34 34.07 -5.09
CA VAL A 476 45.15 33.52 -3.74
C VAL A 476 44.37 32.21 -3.77
N THR A 477 43.33 32.12 -4.60
CA THR A 477 42.56 30.87 -4.77
C THR A 477 43.44 29.74 -5.31
N THR A 478 44.26 30.04 -6.33
CA THR A 478 45.20 29.08 -6.92
C THR A 478 46.26 28.65 -5.90
N PHE A 479 46.79 29.59 -5.12
CA PHE A 479 47.75 29.31 -4.07
C PHE A 479 47.16 28.40 -2.97
N LEU A 480 45.97 28.70 -2.45
CA LEU A 480 45.27 27.85 -1.47
C LEU A 480 44.95 26.46 -2.05
N GLY A 481 44.61 26.38 -3.34
CA GLY A 481 44.44 25.13 -4.08
C GLY A 481 45.71 24.28 -4.07
N ILE A 482 46.86 24.87 -4.41
CA ILE A 482 48.15 24.17 -4.38
C ILE A 482 48.51 23.72 -2.96
N LEU A 483 48.30 24.57 -1.94
CA LEU A 483 48.60 24.22 -0.55
C LEU A 483 47.73 23.06 -0.05
N SER A 484 46.42 23.13 -0.30
CA SER A 484 45.48 22.08 0.09
C SER A 484 45.77 20.78 -0.62
N LYS A 485 46.07 20.79 -1.93
CA LYS A 485 46.44 19.61 -2.70
C LYS A 485 47.75 18.98 -2.22
N ARG A 486 48.85 19.74 -2.24
CA ARG A 486 50.21 19.20 -2.08
C ARG A 486 50.61 18.94 -0.64
N PHE A 487 50.29 19.85 0.28
CA PHE A 487 50.81 19.75 1.66
C PHE A 487 49.81 19.16 2.64
N TYR A 488 48.51 19.18 2.31
CA TYR A 488 47.47 18.73 3.22
C TYR A 488 46.78 17.44 2.77
N MET A 489 46.05 17.45 1.64
CA MET A 489 45.30 16.28 1.15
C MET A 489 46.21 15.14 0.68
N GLN A 490 47.44 15.44 0.25
CA GLN A 490 48.43 14.42 -0.13
C GLN A 490 48.80 13.47 1.04
N LYS A 491 48.53 13.85 2.31
CA LYS A 491 48.66 12.97 3.49
C LYS A 491 47.80 11.71 3.40
N CYS A 492 46.73 11.74 2.60
CA CYS A 492 45.94 10.56 2.29
C CYS A 492 46.73 9.56 1.43
N LEU A 493 47.69 9.99 0.62
CA LEU A 493 48.45 9.10 -0.26
C LEU A 493 49.80 8.70 0.34
N LYS A 494 50.54 9.67 0.87
CA LYS A 494 51.88 9.49 1.42
C LYS A 494 52.14 10.47 2.58
N GLU A 495 53.10 10.13 3.42
CA GLU A 495 53.65 11.10 4.38
C GLU A 495 54.51 12.15 3.66
N LEU A 496 54.58 13.35 4.24
CA LEU A 496 55.44 14.42 3.73
C LEU A 496 56.91 14.06 3.93
N THR A 497 57.72 14.37 2.93
CA THR A 497 59.17 14.20 2.98
C THR A 497 59.85 15.30 3.81
N ASP A 498 61.08 15.05 4.28
CA ASP A 498 61.89 16.06 5.00
C ASP A 498 62.10 17.35 4.18
N GLN A 499 62.12 17.24 2.85
CA GLN A 499 62.18 18.41 1.98
C GLN A 499 60.87 19.18 1.98
N GLU A 500 59.73 18.49 1.84
CA GLU A 500 58.39 19.12 1.91
C GLU A 500 58.16 19.80 3.27
N HIS A 501 58.59 19.20 4.38
CA HIS A 501 58.55 19.84 5.71
C HIS A 501 59.39 21.12 5.82
N ARG A 502 60.57 21.16 5.18
CA ARG A 502 61.37 22.39 5.10
C ARG A 502 60.70 23.43 4.22
N MET A 503 60.06 23.01 3.12
CA MET A 503 59.28 23.90 2.26
C MET A 503 58.08 24.49 3.00
N THR A 504 57.32 23.71 3.77
CA THR A 504 56.18 24.25 4.52
C THR A 504 56.60 25.33 5.51
N THR A 505 57.74 25.14 6.18
CA THR A 505 58.31 26.14 7.10
C THR A 505 58.69 27.43 6.37
N ALA A 506 59.34 27.33 5.21
CA ALA A 506 59.70 28.49 4.39
C ALA A 506 58.46 29.24 3.85
N ILE A 507 57.47 28.50 3.35
CA ILE A 507 56.22 29.07 2.84
C ILE A 507 55.43 29.75 3.96
N CYS A 508 55.38 29.17 5.17
CA CYS A 508 54.75 29.81 6.33
C CYS A 508 55.35 31.19 6.62
N ARG A 509 56.69 31.32 6.58
CA ARG A 509 57.37 32.62 6.78
C ARG A 509 56.97 33.65 5.72
N ILE A 510 56.93 33.23 4.45
CA ILE A 510 56.51 34.08 3.33
C ILE A 510 55.04 34.51 3.47
N VAL A 511 54.16 33.60 3.88
CA VAL A 511 52.74 33.89 4.11
C VAL A 511 52.56 34.93 5.23
N ASP A 512 53.34 34.83 6.31
CA ASP A 512 53.30 35.80 7.40
C ASP A 512 53.73 37.20 6.94
N GLU A 513 54.77 37.28 6.11
CA GLU A 513 55.32 38.53 5.53
C GLU A 513 54.50 39.08 4.33
N SER A 514 53.54 38.32 3.80
CA SER A 514 52.74 38.70 2.62
C SER A 514 51.62 39.72 2.93
N LYS A 515 50.98 40.27 1.88
CA LYS A 515 49.81 41.15 1.97
C LYS A 515 48.45 40.41 1.96
N LEU A 516 48.45 39.09 2.14
CA LEU A 516 47.23 38.28 2.12
C LEU A 516 46.25 38.69 3.24
N PRO A 517 44.93 38.54 3.03
CA PRO A 517 43.93 38.69 4.09
C PRO A 517 44.25 37.80 5.30
N GLN A 518 43.98 38.29 6.52
CA GLN A 518 44.29 37.56 7.75
C GLN A 518 43.58 36.19 7.81
N THR A 519 42.35 36.11 7.27
CA THR A 519 41.59 34.86 7.12
C THR A 519 42.35 33.84 6.27
N CYS A 520 42.85 34.24 5.11
CA CYS A 520 43.65 33.40 4.21
C CYS A 520 44.99 33.00 4.84
N LYS A 521 45.66 33.91 5.57
CA LYS A 521 46.89 33.60 6.32
C LYS A 521 46.64 32.50 7.34
N ASN A 522 45.55 32.61 8.11
CA ASN A 522 45.20 31.62 9.12
C ASN A 522 44.95 30.24 8.48
N ILE A 523 44.12 30.14 7.43
CA ILE A 523 43.88 28.87 6.73
C ILE A 523 45.18 28.28 6.17
N SER A 524 46.04 29.12 5.56
CA SER A 524 47.31 28.67 4.99
C SER A 524 48.22 28.00 6.04
N ARG A 525 48.28 28.52 7.28
CA ARG A 525 49.08 27.90 8.35
C ARG A 525 48.59 26.50 8.74
N TYR A 526 47.28 26.28 8.75
CA TYR A 526 46.71 24.95 8.99
C TYR A 526 46.99 23.97 7.85
N LEU A 527 46.85 24.42 6.60
CA LEU A 527 47.21 23.59 5.44
C LEU A 527 48.70 23.23 5.41
N LEU A 528 49.57 24.07 5.97
CA LEU A 528 51.02 23.88 6.01
C LEU A 528 51.55 23.11 7.24
N GLY A 529 50.68 22.76 8.20
CA GLY A 529 51.06 21.82 9.27
C GLY A 529 50.67 22.20 10.71
N ASN A 530 49.87 23.24 10.96
CA ASN A 530 49.31 23.44 12.30
C ASN A 530 48.29 22.34 12.67
N ASP A 531 48.26 21.95 13.95
CA ASP A 531 47.30 20.98 14.47
C ASP A 531 45.89 21.55 14.52
N PHE A 532 44.93 20.78 13.98
CA PHE A 532 43.50 21.08 14.03
C PHE A 532 42.90 20.64 15.38
N ASP A 533 41.86 21.33 15.84
CA ASP A 533 41.13 20.98 17.08
C ASP A 533 40.10 19.86 16.91
N ASN A 534 39.89 19.37 15.68
CA ASN A 534 38.86 18.39 15.37
C ASN A 534 39.46 17.15 14.67
N GLU A 535 39.08 15.96 15.14
CA GLU A 535 39.53 14.66 14.64
C GLU A 535 39.24 14.43 13.15
N LEU A 536 38.24 15.10 12.57
CA LEU A 536 37.94 15.00 11.14
C LEU A 536 39.16 15.35 10.26
N PHE A 537 39.99 16.29 10.70
CA PHE A 537 41.15 16.81 9.95
C PHE A 537 42.43 15.97 10.15
N SER A 538 42.42 14.91 10.96
CA SER A 538 43.59 14.02 11.12
C SER A 538 43.71 13.04 9.95
N LEU A 539 44.07 13.56 8.78
CA LEU A 539 44.26 12.77 7.56
C LEU A 539 45.57 11.98 7.58
N SER A 540 45.48 10.72 7.18
CA SER A 540 46.63 9.81 7.05
C SER A 540 46.40 8.79 5.93
N VAL A 541 47.42 7.96 5.69
CA VAL A 541 47.32 6.79 4.80
C VAL A 541 46.31 5.75 5.30
N ALA A 542 45.86 5.83 6.56
CA ALA A 542 44.83 4.96 7.13
C ALA A 542 43.40 5.56 7.06
N SER A 543 43.22 6.82 6.66
CA SER A 543 41.90 7.46 6.65
C SER A 543 40.96 6.85 5.60
N GLU A 544 39.83 6.29 6.01
CA GLU A 544 38.85 5.63 5.13
C GLU A 544 37.69 6.55 4.72
N SER A 545 37.01 6.19 3.64
CA SER A 545 35.80 6.90 3.21
C SER A 545 34.69 6.80 4.28
N PRO A 546 33.92 7.87 4.57
CA PRO A 546 33.80 9.16 3.86
C PRO A 546 34.71 10.29 4.36
N HIS A 547 35.66 10.05 5.28
CA HIS A 547 36.43 11.12 5.94
C HIS A 547 37.17 12.05 4.96
N PRO A 548 37.98 11.57 3.98
CA PRO A 548 38.67 12.47 3.03
C PRO A 548 37.71 13.31 2.19
N HIS A 549 36.55 12.76 1.82
CA HIS A 549 35.52 13.43 1.04
C HIS A 549 34.90 14.59 1.82
N LEU A 550 34.55 14.36 3.10
CA LEU A 550 34.03 15.40 3.98
C LEU A 550 35.05 16.51 4.22
N VAL A 551 36.32 16.17 4.46
CA VAL A 551 37.39 17.17 4.61
C VAL A 551 37.53 18.01 3.34
N SER A 552 37.50 17.39 2.15
CA SER A 552 37.53 18.11 0.88
C SER A 552 36.39 19.13 0.77
N ILE A 553 35.16 18.76 1.10
CA ILE A 553 33.99 19.66 1.09
C ILE A 553 34.18 20.83 2.07
N VAL A 554 34.59 20.54 3.31
CA VAL A 554 34.81 21.56 4.34
C VAL A 554 35.91 22.54 3.91
N LEU A 555 37.02 22.03 3.36
CA LEU A 555 38.12 22.85 2.85
C LEU A 555 37.68 23.73 1.69
N HIS A 556 36.91 23.19 0.74
CA HIS A 556 36.39 23.95 -0.40
C HIS A 556 35.61 25.17 0.07
N LEU A 557 34.64 24.94 0.96
CA LEU A 557 33.79 25.99 1.49
C LEU A 557 34.58 27.01 2.34
N CYS A 558 35.45 26.54 3.23
CA CYS A 558 36.24 27.43 4.09
C CYS A 558 37.22 28.29 3.29
N CYS A 559 37.90 27.72 2.30
CA CYS A 559 38.80 28.47 1.42
C CYS A 559 38.02 29.52 0.61
N LEU A 560 36.88 29.17 0.02
CA LEU A 560 36.05 30.11 -0.74
C LEU A 560 35.53 31.27 0.13
N LEU A 561 35.04 30.97 1.33
CA LEU A 561 34.57 32.00 2.27
C LEU A 561 35.72 32.88 2.78
N SER A 562 36.95 32.37 2.87
CA SER A 562 38.11 33.16 3.32
C SER A 562 38.58 34.22 2.33
N LEU A 563 38.30 34.00 1.05
CA LEU A 563 38.66 34.88 -0.08
C LEU A 563 37.76 36.12 -0.18
N GLU A 564 36.66 36.16 0.57
CA GLU A 564 35.68 37.23 0.55
C GLU A 564 36.09 38.43 1.41
N THR A 565 35.69 39.62 0.96
CA THR A 565 35.79 40.87 1.70
C THR A 565 34.45 41.33 2.28
N ASN A 566 33.34 40.67 1.93
CA ASN A 566 32.01 41.01 2.45
C ASN A 566 31.76 40.41 3.84
N MET A 567 32.18 41.14 4.87
CA MET A 567 32.03 40.78 6.28
C MET A 567 30.55 40.67 6.75
N GLN A 568 29.56 40.92 5.88
CA GLN A 568 28.13 40.87 6.21
C GLN A 568 27.42 39.59 5.75
N SER A 569 28.11 38.68 5.03
CA SER A 569 27.56 37.37 4.66
C SER A 569 27.30 36.48 5.87
N ILE A 570 26.13 35.84 5.92
CA ILE A 570 25.79 34.91 7.00
C ILE A 570 26.75 33.71 7.05
N TRP A 571 27.20 33.24 5.88
CA TRP A 571 28.14 32.13 5.77
C TRP A 571 29.53 32.54 6.27
N PHE A 572 29.97 33.77 5.96
CA PHE A 572 31.22 34.33 6.45
C PHE A 572 31.21 34.51 7.98
N ILE A 573 30.12 35.03 8.53
CA ILE A 573 29.99 35.27 9.97
C ILE A 573 29.93 33.96 10.74
N ASN A 574 29.16 32.98 10.28
CA ASN A 574 29.14 31.67 10.94
C ASN A 574 30.49 30.94 10.89
N LEU A 575 31.35 31.23 9.89
CA LEU A 575 32.69 30.66 9.84
C LEU A 575 33.67 31.38 10.78
N PHE A 576 33.74 32.71 10.73
CA PHE A 576 34.80 33.49 11.39
C PHE A 576 34.37 34.19 12.69
N GLN A 577 33.07 34.35 12.92
CA GLN A 577 32.49 35.04 14.07
C GLN A 577 31.19 34.35 14.54
N PRO A 578 31.19 33.02 14.79
CA PRO A 578 29.98 32.28 15.12
C PRO A 578 29.31 32.77 16.42
N ASP A 579 30.06 33.39 17.32
CA ASP A 579 29.56 33.97 18.58
C ASP A 579 28.57 35.13 18.36
N LYS A 580 28.47 35.68 17.14
CA LYS A 580 27.57 36.79 16.77
C LYS A 580 26.25 36.33 16.13
N THR A 581 26.09 35.05 15.88
CA THR A 581 24.90 34.44 15.27
C THR A 581 24.33 33.38 16.20
N THR A 582 23.01 33.32 16.32
CA THR A 582 22.39 32.15 16.96
C THR A 582 22.42 30.98 15.98
N LEU A 583 22.56 29.73 16.44
CA LEU A 583 22.45 28.56 15.56
C LEU A 583 21.12 28.54 14.77
N GLU A 584 20.11 29.27 15.25
CA GLU A 584 18.80 29.48 14.63
C GLU A 584 18.83 30.44 13.42
N ASP A 585 19.90 31.25 13.27
CA ASP A 585 20.08 32.18 12.15
C ASP A 585 20.58 31.49 10.88
N LEU A 586 21.18 30.31 10.99
CA LEU A 586 21.44 29.45 9.82
C LEU A 586 20.09 29.01 9.25
N PRO A 587 19.76 29.32 7.98
CA PRO A 587 18.37 29.26 7.50
C PRO A 587 17.72 27.86 7.42
N PHE A 588 18.34 26.80 7.94
CA PHE A 588 18.07 25.42 7.53
C PHE A 588 18.10 24.35 8.64
N ILE A 589 18.31 24.71 9.92
CA ILE A 589 18.47 23.71 11.01
C ILE A 589 17.12 23.24 11.62
N ASN A 590 16.03 24.00 11.48
CA ASN A 590 14.72 23.69 12.10
C ASN A 590 13.60 23.39 11.09
N THR A 591 13.68 22.29 10.35
CA THR A 591 12.49 21.72 9.69
C THR A 591 12.36 20.25 10.08
N GLN A 592 11.27 19.93 10.80
CA GLN A 592 10.99 18.59 11.34
C GLN A 592 10.51 17.58 10.29
N ASP A 593 10.45 17.96 9.01
CA ASP A 593 10.05 17.09 7.89
C ASP A 593 11.16 17.09 6.81
N MET A 594 12.18 16.23 6.90
CA MET A 594 13.35 16.26 5.99
C MET A 594 13.57 14.91 5.29
N LEU A 595 12.74 14.59 4.30
CA LEU A 595 12.95 13.43 3.40
C LEU A 595 13.68 13.79 2.09
N ASN A 596 13.84 15.07 1.76
CA ASN A 596 14.30 15.47 0.42
C ASN A 596 15.83 15.72 0.36
N ALA A 597 16.47 15.26 -0.72
CA ALA A 597 17.91 15.36 -0.95
C ALA A 597 18.44 16.79 -0.85
N ASP A 598 17.71 17.75 -1.44
CA ASP A 598 18.17 19.15 -1.53
C ASP A 598 18.37 19.80 -0.16
N GLN A 599 17.48 19.48 0.78
CA GLN A 599 17.51 20.01 2.13
C GLN A 599 18.64 19.38 2.95
N LYS A 600 18.91 18.09 2.75
CA LYS A 600 20.05 17.41 3.37
C LYS A 600 21.39 17.96 2.87
N ILE A 601 21.51 18.28 1.58
CA ILE A 601 22.71 18.94 1.02
C ILE A 601 22.93 20.31 1.69
N LEU A 602 21.88 21.12 1.84
CA LEU A 602 21.98 22.41 2.55
C LEU A 602 22.37 22.27 4.02
N LEU A 603 21.83 21.25 4.69
CA LEU A 603 22.18 20.95 6.07
C LEU A 603 23.66 20.55 6.19
N LEU A 604 24.15 19.70 5.27
CA LEU A 604 25.54 19.28 5.21
C LEU A 604 26.50 20.48 5.02
N LEU A 605 26.15 21.42 4.13
CA LEU A 605 26.92 22.65 3.94
C LEU A 605 26.94 23.52 5.20
N SER A 606 25.81 23.61 5.90
CA SER A 606 25.71 24.36 7.16
C SER A 606 26.58 23.74 8.26
N TYR A 607 26.57 22.41 8.41
CA TYR A 607 27.45 21.70 9.33
C TYR A 607 28.93 21.83 8.94
N SER A 608 29.23 21.86 7.65
CA SER A 608 30.60 22.04 7.15
C SER A 608 31.22 23.37 7.61
N VAL A 609 30.43 24.45 7.67
CA VAL A 609 30.89 25.75 8.21
C VAL A 609 31.17 25.69 9.70
N ILE A 610 30.27 25.08 10.48
CA ILE A 610 30.42 24.99 11.94
C ILE A 610 31.65 24.15 12.29
N VAL A 611 31.78 22.97 11.66
CA VAL A 611 32.93 22.07 11.86
C VAL A 611 34.22 22.74 11.39
N GLY A 612 34.19 23.46 10.27
CA GLY A 612 35.32 24.25 9.78
C GLY A 612 35.75 25.34 10.76
N SER A 613 34.80 26.11 11.31
CA SER A 613 35.08 27.19 12.27
C SER A 613 35.84 26.70 13.51
N VAL A 614 35.38 25.58 14.08
CA VAL A 614 36.02 24.94 15.23
C VAL A 614 37.36 24.32 14.83
N GLY A 615 37.41 23.60 13.70
CA GLY A 615 38.62 22.93 13.22
C GLY A 615 39.80 23.89 13.00
N PHE A 616 39.54 25.05 12.38
CA PHE A 616 40.55 26.10 12.13
C PHE A 616 40.75 27.07 13.33
N ARG A 617 40.11 26.82 14.48
CA ARG A 617 40.14 27.68 15.68
C ARG A 617 39.76 29.15 15.43
N PHE A 618 38.73 29.39 14.62
CA PHE A 618 38.22 30.75 14.43
C PHE A 618 37.35 31.24 15.60
N THR A 619 36.86 30.33 16.45
CA THR A 619 36.14 30.65 17.69
C THR A 619 36.86 30.09 18.93
N SER A 620 36.74 30.82 20.04
CA SER A 620 37.20 30.41 21.37
C SER A 620 36.08 29.84 22.26
N ASP A 621 34.85 29.70 21.74
CA ASP A 621 33.69 29.26 22.52
C ASP A 621 33.71 27.73 22.80
N GLU A 622 33.76 27.35 24.07
CA GLU A 622 33.71 25.95 24.51
C GLU A 622 32.36 25.28 24.24
N THR A 623 31.27 26.04 24.17
CA THR A 623 29.93 25.50 23.88
C THR A 623 29.82 25.05 22.42
N LEU A 624 30.38 25.83 21.49
CA LEU A 624 30.46 25.48 20.07
C LEU A 624 31.38 24.29 19.82
N ARG A 625 32.44 24.11 20.61
CA ARG A 625 33.31 22.91 20.55
C ARG A 625 32.53 21.63 20.88
N ASN A 626 31.74 21.63 21.95
CA ASN A 626 30.90 20.48 22.31
C ASN A 626 29.82 20.19 21.26
N ILE A 627 29.19 21.24 20.71
CA ILE A 627 28.21 21.11 19.61
C ILE A 627 28.89 20.55 18.35
N SER A 628 30.12 20.96 18.03
CA SER A 628 30.83 20.49 16.83
C SER A 628 31.05 18.98 16.81
N HIS A 629 31.27 18.34 17.96
CA HIS A 629 31.47 16.90 18.03
C HIS A 629 30.17 16.13 17.77
N SER A 630 29.05 16.57 18.35
CA SER A 630 27.74 15.96 18.04
C SER A 630 27.35 16.21 16.58
N ARG A 631 27.62 17.41 16.06
CA ARG A 631 27.34 17.77 14.66
C ARG A 631 28.24 17.06 13.65
N LEU A 632 29.46 16.67 14.03
CA LEU A 632 30.31 15.84 13.18
C LEU A 632 29.68 14.45 12.94
N GLN A 633 29.18 13.82 14.00
CA GLN A 633 28.47 12.55 13.88
C GLN A 633 27.18 12.69 13.07
N ASP A 634 26.43 13.77 13.28
CA ASP A 634 25.26 14.10 12.45
C ASP A 634 25.67 14.29 10.98
N MET A 635 26.76 14.99 10.70
CA MET A 635 27.25 15.25 9.34
C MET A 635 27.66 13.96 8.61
N ILE A 636 28.39 13.06 9.28
CA ILE A 636 28.74 11.75 8.73
C ILE A 636 27.47 10.95 8.43
N LYS A 637 26.52 10.93 9.38
CA LYS A 637 25.23 10.26 9.21
C LYS A 637 24.45 10.83 8.02
N GLN A 638 24.35 12.15 7.90
CA GLN A 638 23.67 12.82 6.78
C GLN A 638 24.36 12.54 5.44
N PHE A 639 25.69 12.47 5.41
CA PHE A 639 26.44 12.12 4.20
C PHE A 639 26.12 10.68 3.76
N ILE A 640 26.17 9.71 4.67
CA ILE A 640 25.83 8.30 4.37
C ILE A 640 24.38 8.16 3.93
N GLU A 641 23.45 8.83 4.62
CA GLU A 641 22.04 8.86 4.21
C GLU A 641 21.86 9.47 2.81
N LEU A 642 22.61 10.53 2.47
CA LEU A 642 22.61 11.12 1.13
C LEU A 642 23.20 10.18 0.07
N GLN A 643 24.23 9.40 0.40
CA GLN A 643 24.77 8.37 -0.51
C GLN A 643 23.71 7.33 -0.85
N HIS A 644 22.98 6.84 0.15
CA HIS A 644 21.87 5.90 -0.05
C HIS A 644 20.69 6.54 -0.79
N LEU A 645 20.39 7.82 -0.53
CA LEU A 645 19.31 8.54 -1.19
C LEU A 645 19.61 8.84 -2.67
N LEU A 646 20.83 9.27 -2.99
CA LEU A 646 21.21 9.63 -4.36
C LEU A 646 21.79 8.46 -5.15
N GLN A 647 22.10 7.36 -4.46
CA GLN A 647 22.73 6.15 -4.99
C GLN A 647 24.05 6.48 -5.69
N LEU A 648 24.84 7.31 -5.00
CA LEU A 648 26.17 7.73 -5.43
C LEU A 648 27.21 7.17 -4.46
N ASP A 649 28.34 6.75 -5.00
CA ASP A 649 29.53 6.50 -4.19
C ASP A 649 30.05 7.78 -3.53
N SER A 650 30.99 7.62 -2.61
CA SER A 650 31.52 8.74 -1.82
C SER A 650 32.19 9.81 -2.70
N SER A 651 32.87 9.39 -3.76
CA SER A 651 33.57 10.29 -4.68
C SER A 651 32.57 11.05 -5.56
N ASN A 652 31.58 10.41 -6.18
CA ASN A 652 30.59 11.11 -7.00
C ASN A 652 29.68 12.03 -6.16
N LEU A 653 29.32 11.65 -4.93
CA LEU A 653 28.59 12.55 -4.03
C LEU A 653 29.45 13.77 -3.66
N CYS A 654 30.74 13.57 -3.40
CA CYS A 654 31.68 14.67 -3.17
C CYS A 654 31.71 15.62 -4.37
N ILE A 655 31.88 15.10 -5.60
CA ILE A 655 31.87 15.90 -6.83
C ILE A 655 30.58 16.70 -6.97
N LEU A 656 29.42 16.06 -6.73
CA LEU A 656 28.12 16.75 -6.80
C LEU A 656 28.06 17.93 -5.82
N ILE A 657 28.52 17.76 -4.58
CA ILE A 657 28.52 18.83 -3.58
C ILE A 657 29.50 19.94 -3.95
N HIS A 658 30.67 19.62 -4.49
CA HIS A 658 31.62 20.61 -5.01
C HIS A 658 31.02 21.43 -6.16
N VAL A 659 30.26 20.80 -7.05
CA VAL A 659 29.53 21.50 -8.12
C VAL A 659 28.42 22.37 -7.56
N VAL A 660 27.70 21.91 -6.52
CA VAL A 660 26.72 22.74 -5.80
C VAL A 660 27.40 23.99 -5.24
N VAL A 661 28.54 23.84 -4.56
CA VAL A 661 29.29 24.98 -4.01
C VAL A 661 29.72 25.94 -5.12
N LEU A 662 30.21 25.43 -6.25
CA LEU A 662 30.60 26.22 -7.42
C LEU A 662 29.43 27.01 -8.02
N LYS A 663 28.25 26.39 -8.19
CA LYS A 663 27.07 27.03 -8.78
C LYS A 663 26.37 27.97 -7.82
N CYS A 664 26.41 27.70 -6.51
CA CYS A 664 25.87 28.56 -5.45
C CYS A 664 26.80 29.70 -5.03
N ASN A 665 28.01 29.79 -5.61
CA ASN A 665 29.03 30.78 -5.26
C ASN A 665 28.49 32.22 -5.22
N SER A 666 27.70 32.63 -6.22
CA SER A 666 27.10 33.97 -6.27
C SER A 666 26.04 34.21 -5.19
N VAL A 667 25.38 33.15 -4.71
CA VAL A 667 24.32 33.22 -3.70
C VAL A 667 24.92 33.34 -2.30
N PHE A 668 25.98 32.58 -1.98
CA PHE A 668 26.69 32.63 -0.69
C PHE A 668 27.16 34.04 -0.31
N PHE A 669 27.48 34.86 -1.30
CA PHE A 669 28.05 36.20 -1.10
C PHE A 669 27.02 37.34 -1.23
N SER A 670 25.78 37.02 -1.60
CA SER A 670 24.69 37.99 -1.79
C SER A 670 23.87 38.26 -0.52
N GLU A 671 24.08 37.48 0.54
CA GLU A 671 23.29 37.53 1.77
C GLU A 671 23.81 38.60 2.75
N ASN A 672 22.92 39.41 3.30
CA ASN A 672 23.21 40.30 4.43
C ASN A 672 22.42 39.80 5.66
N ILE A 673 22.97 39.97 6.87
CA ILE A 673 22.31 39.59 8.15
C ILE A 673 20.89 40.22 8.29
N SER A 674 20.69 41.39 7.68
CA SER A 674 19.49 42.24 7.82
C SER A 674 18.32 41.88 6.88
N LEU A 675 18.20 40.62 6.42
CA LEU A 675 17.12 40.21 5.52
C LEU A 675 15.79 40.01 6.28
N THR A 676 14.70 40.56 5.74
CA THR A 676 13.34 40.29 6.24
C THR A 676 12.97 38.82 6.09
N THR A 677 11.99 38.31 6.85
CA THR A 677 11.52 36.91 6.77
C THR A 677 11.10 36.49 5.35
N LYS A 678 10.56 37.43 4.55
CA LYS A 678 10.19 37.19 3.15
C LYS A 678 11.41 37.09 2.22
N GLU A 679 12.44 37.88 2.46
CA GLU A 679 13.70 37.84 1.70
C GLU A 679 14.51 36.59 2.03
N LYS A 680 14.55 36.16 3.31
CA LYS A 680 15.11 34.87 3.73
C LYS A 680 14.45 33.69 2.99
N HIS A 681 13.12 33.71 2.84
CA HIS A 681 12.40 32.70 2.07
C HIS A 681 12.75 32.71 0.56
N ASN A 682 12.87 33.89 -0.06
CA ASN A 682 13.20 34.02 -1.48
C ASN A 682 14.65 33.60 -1.81
N VAL A 683 15.58 33.83 -0.90
CA VAL A 683 16.96 33.34 -1.02
C VAL A 683 17.00 31.82 -0.82
N ARG A 684 16.27 31.29 0.16
CA ARG A 684 16.12 29.84 0.38
C ARG A 684 15.55 29.12 -0.85
N SER A 685 14.54 29.69 -1.52
CA SER A 685 14.02 29.09 -2.75
C SER A 685 15.07 29.05 -3.86
N LYS A 686 15.91 30.09 -4.02
CA LYS A 686 16.98 30.07 -5.03
C LYS A 686 18.00 28.95 -4.83
N TYR A 687 18.43 28.68 -3.58
CA TYR A 687 19.30 27.53 -3.31
C TYR A 687 18.62 26.22 -3.65
N ILE A 688 17.38 26.05 -3.18
CA ILE A 688 16.61 24.82 -3.40
C ILE A 688 16.40 24.60 -4.90
N ASP A 689 16.12 25.63 -5.69
CA ASP A 689 15.91 25.52 -7.13
C ASP A 689 17.20 25.11 -7.86
N ILE A 690 18.35 25.68 -7.49
CA ILE A 690 19.66 25.29 -8.04
C ILE A 690 19.98 23.84 -7.68
N ILE A 691 19.83 23.47 -6.41
CA ILE A 691 20.18 22.12 -5.93
C ILE A 691 19.25 21.08 -6.55
N LYS A 692 17.94 21.35 -6.63
CA LYS A 692 16.97 20.48 -7.32
C LYS A 692 17.38 20.20 -8.76
N HIS A 693 17.75 21.23 -9.50
CA HIS A 693 18.18 21.08 -10.88
C HIS A 693 19.46 20.23 -11.00
N LEU A 694 20.42 20.40 -10.08
CA LEU A 694 21.67 19.63 -10.05
C LEU A 694 21.45 18.18 -9.63
N VAL A 695 20.57 17.92 -8.65
CA VAL A 695 20.23 16.58 -8.16
C VAL A 695 19.46 15.79 -9.23
N ALA A 696 18.50 16.43 -9.91
CA ALA A 696 17.76 15.81 -11.01
C ALA A 696 18.69 15.39 -12.16
N ASN A 697 19.72 16.18 -12.46
CA ASN A 697 20.68 15.92 -13.54
C ASN A 697 22.03 15.38 -13.04
N ARG A 698 22.09 14.81 -11.84
CA ARG A 698 23.34 14.50 -11.12
C ARG A 698 24.37 13.71 -11.93
N TRP A 699 23.94 12.66 -12.64
CA TRP A 699 24.85 11.83 -13.44
C TRP A 699 25.52 12.62 -14.56
N GLN A 700 24.77 13.45 -15.27
CA GLN A 700 25.30 14.31 -16.32
C GLN A 700 26.23 15.38 -15.74
N VAL A 701 25.82 16.01 -14.63
CA VAL A 701 26.60 17.04 -13.94
C VAL A 701 27.95 16.49 -13.48
N ILE A 702 27.97 15.29 -12.87
CA ILE A 702 29.20 14.62 -12.42
C ILE A 702 30.09 14.29 -13.62
N ARG A 703 29.52 13.74 -14.69
CA ARG A 703 30.26 13.38 -15.91
C ARG A 703 30.89 14.60 -16.57
N ASP A 704 30.11 15.65 -16.82
CA ASP A 704 30.59 16.90 -17.44
C ASP A 704 31.73 17.51 -16.62
N PHE A 705 31.59 17.47 -15.30
CA PHE A 705 32.63 17.93 -14.40
C PHE A 705 33.92 17.09 -14.53
N LYS A 706 33.83 15.75 -14.50
CA LYS A 706 35.00 14.87 -14.68
C LYS A 706 35.69 15.07 -16.03
N ILE A 707 34.91 15.22 -17.11
CA ILE A 707 35.43 15.53 -18.45
C ILE A 707 36.23 16.84 -18.38
N SER A 708 35.65 17.92 -17.82
CA SER A 708 36.34 19.21 -17.73
C SER A 708 37.69 19.12 -16.99
N GLN A 709 37.79 18.30 -15.93
CA GLN A 709 39.05 18.07 -15.22
C GLN A 709 40.06 17.29 -16.08
N TYR A 710 39.61 16.26 -16.79
CA TYR A 710 40.46 15.51 -17.71
C TYR A 710 41.02 16.40 -18.84
N GLU A 711 40.20 17.30 -19.39
CA GLU A 711 40.64 18.23 -20.44
C GLU A 711 41.74 19.19 -19.95
N ILE A 712 41.66 19.64 -18.69
CA ILE A 712 42.65 20.52 -18.06
C ILE A 712 43.99 19.80 -17.85
N ASN A 713 43.98 18.48 -17.63
CA ASN A 713 45.17 17.66 -17.38
C ASN A 713 45.84 17.10 -18.65
N GLN A 714 45.78 17.82 -19.78
CA GLN A 714 46.51 17.52 -21.03
C GLN A 714 46.05 16.26 -21.81
N LYS A 715 44.87 15.68 -21.50
CA LYS A 715 44.23 14.61 -22.29
C LYS A 715 45.11 13.38 -22.59
N THR A 716 46.02 13.01 -21.68
CA THR A 716 46.84 11.81 -21.87
C THR A 716 46.02 10.54 -21.59
N PRO A 717 45.92 9.56 -22.51
CA PRO A 717 45.19 8.33 -22.27
C PRO A 717 45.87 7.53 -21.15
N CYS A 718 45.11 7.20 -20.11
CA CYS A 718 45.57 6.43 -18.95
C CYS A 718 44.48 5.46 -18.48
N ILE A 719 44.87 4.44 -17.69
CA ILE A 719 43.94 3.41 -17.21
C ILE A 719 42.83 4.01 -16.35
N GLU A 720 43.12 5.07 -15.58
CA GLU A 720 42.18 5.77 -14.71
C GLU A 720 41.05 6.44 -15.51
N ALA A 721 41.37 7.04 -16.66
CA ALA A 721 40.37 7.65 -17.52
C ALA A 721 39.44 6.60 -18.18
N TYR A 722 39.93 5.39 -18.44
CA TYR A 722 39.08 4.26 -18.86
C TYR A 722 38.22 3.71 -17.71
N ILE A 723 38.76 3.68 -16.48
CA ILE A 723 38.01 3.28 -15.27
C ILE A 723 36.83 4.23 -15.01
N GLU A 724 37.05 5.54 -15.16
CA GLU A 724 36.00 6.55 -14.98
C GLU A 724 35.09 6.75 -16.21
N GLU A 725 35.27 5.95 -17.27
CA GLU A 725 34.46 5.99 -18.50
C GLU A 725 34.49 7.36 -19.22
N LEU A 726 35.66 8.02 -19.24
CA LEU A 726 35.85 9.35 -19.84
C LEU A 726 36.40 9.30 -21.26
N ILE A 727 37.11 8.23 -21.62
CA ILE A 727 37.78 8.09 -22.92
C ILE A 727 37.40 6.78 -23.63
N GLU A 728 37.37 6.88 -24.95
CA GLU A 728 37.30 5.74 -25.88
C GLU A 728 38.61 5.67 -26.67
N PRO A 729 39.05 4.48 -27.08
CA PRO A 729 40.28 4.31 -27.87
C PRO A 729 40.11 4.98 -29.24
N THR A 730 40.95 5.98 -29.53
CA THR A 730 40.81 6.85 -30.70
C THR A 730 41.30 6.23 -32.00
N ASP A 731 42.34 5.39 -31.96
CA ASP A 731 42.97 4.81 -33.16
C ASP A 731 42.50 3.37 -33.44
N ALA A 732 41.60 2.84 -32.60
CA ALA A 732 41.04 1.50 -32.73
C ALA A 732 39.93 1.41 -33.79
N VAL A 733 39.80 0.24 -34.43
CA VAL A 733 38.81 -0.02 -35.50
C VAL A 733 37.86 -1.16 -35.10
N GLY A 734 36.59 -1.06 -35.52
CA GLY A 734 35.59 -2.09 -35.28
C GLY A 734 35.27 -2.24 -33.79
N ILE A 735 35.28 -3.48 -33.30
CA ILE A 735 34.93 -3.77 -31.89
C ILE A 735 35.92 -3.16 -30.91
N ASP A 736 37.20 -3.08 -31.28
CA ASP A 736 38.23 -2.52 -30.40
C ASP A 736 37.94 -1.05 -30.05
N LYS A 737 37.22 -0.31 -30.92
CA LYS A 737 36.78 1.07 -30.65
C LYS A 737 35.77 1.17 -29.51
N VAL A 738 34.86 0.20 -29.40
CA VAL A 738 33.73 0.21 -28.46
C VAL A 738 33.93 -0.75 -27.27
N ILE A 739 35.05 -1.46 -27.20
CA ILE A 739 35.26 -2.56 -26.23
C ILE A 739 35.03 -2.14 -24.78
N PHE A 740 35.55 -0.98 -24.35
CA PHE A 740 35.35 -0.49 -22.98
C PHE A 740 33.91 -0.02 -22.71
N ARG A 741 33.18 0.41 -23.75
CA ARG A 741 31.75 0.73 -23.67
C ARG A 741 30.92 -0.52 -23.45
N LEU A 742 31.26 -1.65 -24.09
CA LEU A 742 30.60 -2.95 -23.86
C LEU A 742 30.80 -3.42 -22.40
N PHE A 743 31.95 -3.11 -21.80
CA PHE A 743 32.28 -3.34 -20.39
C PHE A 743 31.94 -2.14 -19.47
N ARG A 744 30.82 -1.46 -19.69
CA ARG A 744 30.33 -0.43 -18.76
C ARG A 744 29.73 -1.01 -17.49
N ILE A 745 29.73 -0.25 -16.40
CA ILE A 745 28.95 -0.62 -15.21
C ILE A 745 27.46 -0.33 -15.44
N SER A 746 26.63 -1.35 -15.22
CA SER A 746 25.17 -1.23 -15.10
C SER A 746 24.72 -1.61 -13.69
N HIS A 747 23.75 -0.88 -13.13
CA HIS A 747 23.20 -1.13 -11.79
C HIS A 747 21.89 -1.92 -11.88
N PRO A 748 21.66 -2.91 -10.98
CA PRO A 748 20.36 -3.53 -10.87
C PRO A 748 19.33 -2.51 -10.32
N PRO A 749 18.07 -2.56 -10.78
CA PRO A 749 17.04 -1.72 -10.22
C PRO A 749 16.73 -2.15 -8.79
N THR A 750 16.65 -1.19 -7.87
CA THR A 750 16.24 -1.41 -6.48
C THR A 750 15.06 -0.53 -6.13
N LYS A 751 14.33 -0.91 -5.07
CA LYS A 751 13.24 -0.12 -4.51
C LYS A 751 13.65 1.32 -4.23
N ASP A 752 14.82 1.49 -3.61
CA ASP A 752 15.30 2.79 -3.20
C ASP A 752 15.64 3.66 -4.41
N ILE A 753 16.29 3.10 -5.44
CA ILE A 753 16.57 3.84 -6.69
C ILE A 753 15.28 4.36 -7.32
N PHE A 754 14.25 3.50 -7.42
CA PHE A 754 12.98 3.89 -8.02
C PHE A 754 12.26 4.99 -7.24
N ILE A 755 12.15 4.86 -5.91
CA ILE A 755 11.48 5.88 -5.07
C ILE A 755 12.22 7.21 -5.16
N ASN A 756 13.56 7.20 -5.15
CA ASN A 756 14.36 8.41 -5.19
C ASN A 756 14.28 9.12 -6.55
N GLU A 757 14.31 8.36 -7.65
CA GLU A 757 14.10 8.90 -9.00
C GLU A 757 12.68 9.48 -9.16
N LEU A 758 11.66 8.79 -8.66
CA LEU A 758 10.29 9.28 -8.65
C LEU A 758 10.18 10.59 -7.87
N CYS A 759 10.74 10.66 -6.65
CA CYS A 759 10.72 11.85 -5.80
C CYS A 759 11.51 13.04 -6.36
N SER A 760 12.52 12.79 -7.20
CA SER A 760 13.35 13.83 -7.83
C SER A 760 12.73 14.37 -9.13
N GLY A 761 11.77 13.66 -9.72
CA GLY A 761 11.06 14.06 -10.94
C GLY A 761 9.94 15.09 -10.70
N GLU A 762 9.36 15.59 -11.80
CA GLU A 762 8.24 16.54 -11.72
C GLU A 762 6.97 15.87 -11.16
N THR A 763 6.57 16.29 -9.95
CA THR A 763 5.44 15.70 -9.19
C THR A 763 4.10 15.65 -9.93
N GLN A 764 3.93 16.47 -10.98
CA GLN A 764 2.66 16.57 -11.71
C GLN A 764 2.50 15.48 -12.78
N GLN A 765 3.60 14.93 -13.32
CA GLN A 765 3.51 13.99 -14.43
C GLN A 765 3.06 12.59 -13.99
N PHE A 766 3.36 12.15 -12.75
CA PHE A 766 3.02 10.81 -12.21
C PHE A 766 2.35 10.88 -10.83
N ALA A 767 1.34 11.75 -10.71
CA ALA A 767 0.69 12.06 -9.44
C ALA A 767 0.14 10.82 -8.68
N PHE A 768 -0.28 9.75 -9.37
CA PHE A 768 -0.76 8.54 -8.68
C PHE A 768 0.37 7.77 -8.02
N LEU A 769 1.52 7.58 -8.69
CA LEU A 769 2.70 6.97 -8.08
C LEU A 769 3.14 7.78 -6.84
N HIS A 770 3.21 9.10 -6.95
CA HIS A 770 3.53 9.95 -5.81
C HIS A 770 2.54 9.78 -4.65
N LEU A 771 1.23 9.66 -4.93
CA LEU A 771 0.21 9.43 -3.91
C LEU A 771 0.41 8.10 -3.18
N VAL A 772 0.70 7.03 -3.91
CA VAL A 772 0.92 5.68 -3.35
C VAL A 772 2.16 5.67 -2.47
N PHE A 773 3.31 6.11 -3.01
CA PHE A 773 4.58 5.99 -2.29
C PHE A 773 4.72 6.98 -1.13
N LYS A 774 4.04 8.14 -1.18
CA LYS A 774 3.93 9.04 -0.03
C LYS A 774 3.11 8.45 1.12
N ASN A 775 2.14 7.59 0.82
CA ASN A 775 1.23 7.00 1.81
C ASN A 775 1.52 5.51 2.06
N THR A 776 2.71 5.00 1.73
CA THR A 776 3.06 3.56 1.86
C THR A 776 2.66 2.98 3.20
N ASP A 777 3.09 3.60 4.30
CA ASP A 777 2.76 3.13 5.65
C ASP A 777 1.26 3.19 5.90
N ARG A 778 0.58 4.28 5.52
CA ARG A 778 -0.88 4.44 5.68
C ARG A 778 -1.67 3.36 4.93
N LEU A 779 -1.20 2.94 3.75
CA LEU A 779 -1.89 1.96 2.91
C LEU A 779 -1.69 0.51 3.35
N THR A 780 -0.75 0.23 4.26
CA THR A 780 -0.58 -1.13 4.82
C THR A 780 -1.60 -1.42 5.92
N VAL A 781 -2.02 -0.40 6.66
CA VAL A 781 -2.80 -0.57 7.89
C VAL A 781 -4.26 -1.07 7.68
N PRO A 782 -4.99 -0.70 6.60
CA PRO A 782 -6.34 -1.22 6.34
C PRO A 782 -6.43 -2.75 6.29
N GLN A 783 -5.33 -3.46 5.97
CA GLN A 783 -5.29 -4.93 5.89
C GLN A 783 -5.71 -5.63 7.20
N PHE A 784 -5.66 -4.93 8.33
CA PHE A 784 -6.01 -5.46 9.64
C PHE A 784 -7.51 -5.47 9.92
N LEU A 785 -8.33 -4.77 9.12
CA LEU A 785 -9.80 -4.70 9.27
C LEU A 785 -10.47 -6.09 9.41
N PRO A 786 -10.20 -7.10 8.55
CA PRO A 786 -10.90 -8.38 8.63
C PRO A 786 -10.55 -9.19 9.87
N ALA A 787 -9.34 -9.03 10.43
CA ALA A 787 -8.94 -9.70 11.66
C ALA A 787 -9.69 -9.10 12.87
N LEU A 788 -9.78 -7.77 12.91
CA LEU A 788 -10.47 -7.03 13.96
C LEU A 788 -11.98 -7.33 13.96
N LEU A 789 -12.61 -7.29 12.78
CA LEU A 789 -14.04 -7.56 12.63
C LEU A 789 -14.41 -9.01 12.92
N ARG A 790 -13.62 -9.99 12.45
CA ARG A 790 -13.91 -11.42 12.70
C ARG A 790 -13.96 -11.77 14.17
N TRP A 791 -13.03 -11.23 14.96
CA TRP A 791 -13.05 -11.41 16.41
C TRP A 791 -14.31 -10.81 17.02
N HIS A 792 -14.59 -9.52 16.75
CA HIS A 792 -15.77 -8.83 17.30
C HIS A 792 -17.08 -9.54 16.97
N MET A 793 -17.27 -9.94 15.70
CA MET A 793 -18.49 -10.64 15.27
C MET A 793 -18.62 -12.03 15.90
N SER A 794 -17.52 -12.75 16.07
CA SER A 794 -17.52 -14.05 16.76
C SER A 794 -17.89 -13.90 18.23
N VAL A 795 -17.39 -12.86 18.89
CA VAL A 795 -17.75 -12.56 20.27
C VAL A 795 -19.22 -12.17 20.39
N ILE A 796 -19.76 -11.34 19.49
CA ILE A 796 -21.20 -11.02 19.48
C ILE A 796 -22.04 -12.29 19.33
N ALA A 797 -21.71 -13.13 18.36
CA ALA A 797 -22.47 -14.35 18.07
C ALA A 797 -22.50 -15.32 19.27
N TYR A 798 -21.44 -15.34 20.08
CA TYR A 798 -21.38 -16.18 21.27
C TYR A 798 -21.95 -15.52 22.53
N ALA A 799 -21.59 -14.26 22.79
CA ALA A 799 -21.88 -13.59 24.06
C ALA A 799 -23.31 -13.05 24.15
N SER A 800 -23.94 -12.76 23.01
CA SER A 800 -25.32 -12.26 22.99
C SER A 800 -26.27 -13.27 23.64
N TYR A 801 -27.14 -12.78 24.52
CA TYR A 801 -28.16 -13.53 25.27
C TYR A 801 -27.61 -14.52 26.32
N LYS A 802 -26.28 -14.65 26.48
CA LYS A 802 -25.68 -15.57 27.46
C LYS A 802 -25.16 -14.89 28.72
N PHE A 803 -24.73 -13.64 28.62
CA PHE A 803 -24.08 -12.93 29.73
C PHE A 803 -24.89 -11.75 30.24
N LYS A 804 -24.70 -11.41 31.52
CA LYS A 804 -25.07 -10.12 32.09
C LYS A 804 -24.05 -9.06 31.71
N LYS A 805 -24.47 -7.80 31.66
CA LYS A 805 -23.61 -6.71 31.18
C LYS A 805 -22.41 -6.46 32.09
N VAL A 806 -22.62 -6.55 33.41
CA VAL A 806 -21.57 -6.35 34.42
C VAL A 806 -20.58 -7.51 34.41
N ASP A 807 -21.08 -8.75 34.36
CA ASP A 807 -20.26 -9.95 34.39
C ASP A 807 -19.38 -10.09 33.13
N PHE A 808 -19.93 -9.73 31.96
CA PHE A 808 -19.17 -9.75 30.71
C PHE A 808 -18.08 -8.68 30.68
N ARG A 809 -18.31 -7.52 31.32
CA ARG A 809 -17.36 -6.39 31.34
C ARG A 809 -16.08 -6.73 32.09
N ASP A 810 -16.21 -7.36 33.25
CA ASP A 810 -15.07 -7.74 34.10
C ASP A 810 -14.45 -9.08 33.73
N LEU A 811 -15.00 -9.77 32.72
CA LEU A 811 -14.47 -11.02 32.23
C LEU A 811 -13.15 -10.79 31.47
N SER A 812 -12.10 -11.54 31.82
CA SER A 812 -10.87 -11.61 31.00
C SER A 812 -11.08 -12.52 29.79
N VAL A 813 -10.34 -12.30 28.69
CA VAL A 813 -10.39 -13.17 27.50
C VAL A 813 -10.10 -14.65 27.83
N GLN A 814 -9.16 -14.94 28.72
CA GLN A 814 -8.87 -16.31 29.15
C GLN A 814 -10.09 -16.99 29.79
N LYS A 815 -10.77 -16.29 30.70
CA LYS A 815 -11.99 -16.77 31.35
C LYS A 815 -13.14 -16.90 30.34
N PHE A 816 -13.30 -15.95 29.42
CA PHE A 816 -14.26 -16.03 28.32
C PHE A 816 -14.11 -17.31 27.50
N LEU A 817 -12.88 -17.61 27.06
CA LEU A 817 -12.59 -18.82 26.28
C LEU A 817 -12.82 -20.10 27.09
N SER A 818 -12.61 -20.08 28.41
CA SER A 818 -12.85 -21.25 29.28
C SER A 818 -14.33 -21.55 29.52
N GLN A 819 -15.23 -20.59 29.27
CA GLN A 819 -16.68 -20.78 29.42
C GLN A 819 -17.35 -21.39 28.18
N GLU A 820 -16.63 -21.51 27.06
CA GLU A 820 -17.12 -22.26 25.89
C GLU A 820 -16.95 -23.76 26.13
N THR A 821 -18.07 -24.48 26.08
CA THR A 821 -18.16 -25.91 26.38
C THR A 821 -17.85 -26.78 25.16
N ASP A 822 -17.98 -26.21 23.96
CA ASP A 822 -17.62 -26.86 22.70
C ASP A 822 -16.14 -26.59 22.36
N ASP A 823 -15.33 -27.64 22.43
CA ASP A 823 -13.89 -27.57 22.15
C ASP A 823 -13.59 -27.04 20.74
N SER A 824 -14.41 -27.38 19.73
CA SER A 824 -14.21 -26.96 18.35
C SER A 824 -14.41 -25.46 18.16
N ARG A 825 -15.49 -24.90 18.76
CA ARG A 825 -15.76 -23.46 18.76
C ARG A 825 -14.75 -22.69 19.59
N ARG A 826 -14.31 -23.26 20.72
CA ARG A 826 -13.28 -22.65 21.58
C ARG A 826 -11.96 -22.49 20.84
N ASP A 827 -11.55 -23.48 20.05
CA ASP A 827 -10.30 -23.40 19.28
C ASP A 827 -10.41 -22.41 18.11
N VAL A 828 -11.58 -22.30 17.48
CA VAL A 828 -11.87 -21.24 16.49
C VAL A 828 -11.78 -19.85 17.12
N LEU A 829 -12.39 -19.65 18.30
CA LEU A 829 -12.33 -18.38 19.03
C LEU A 829 -10.89 -18.03 19.45
N LYS A 830 -10.11 -19.00 19.93
CA LYS A 830 -8.68 -18.81 20.24
C LYS A 830 -7.90 -18.35 19.00
N LYS A 831 -8.13 -19.00 17.85
CA LYS A 831 -7.48 -18.63 16.59
C LYS A 831 -7.82 -17.19 16.17
N TYR A 832 -9.09 -16.81 16.25
CA TYR A 832 -9.50 -15.44 15.93
C TYR A 832 -8.97 -14.40 16.92
N PHE A 833 -8.89 -14.74 18.21
CA PHE A 833 -8.26 -13.86 19.20
C PHE A 833 -6.77 -13.66 18.93
N GLU A 834 -6.02 -14.70 18.58
CA GLU A 834 -4.59 -14.55 18.26
C GLU A 834 -4.38 -13.69 17.00
N GLN A 835 -5.24 -13.84 15.99
CA GLN A 835 -5.23 -12.96 14.81
C GLN A 835 -5.54 -11.50 15.18
N PHE A 836 -6.56 -11.26 16.03
CA PHE A 836 -6.90 -9.95 16.57
C PHE A 836 -5.74 -9.33 17.35
N LYS A 837 -5.17 -10.09 18.29
CA LYS A 837 -4.05 -9.66 19.13
C LYS A 837 -2.84 -9.27 18.31
N LYS A 838 -2.48 -10.09 17.30
CA LYS A 838 -1.38 -9.78 16.39
C LYS A 838 -1.65 -8.47 15.64
N ALA A 839 -2.82 -8.34 15.02
CA ALA A 839 -3.21 -7.13 14.29
C ALA A 839 -3.23 -5.87 15.17
N TRP A 840 -3.80 -5.97 16.37
CA TRP A 840 -3.91 -4.85 17.30
C TRP A 840 -2.54 -4.37 17.81
N ASN A 841 -1.69 -5.30 18.24
CA ASN A 841 -0.36 -4.94 18.75
C ASN A 841 0.55 -4.43 17.64
N GLU A 842 0.46 -5.00 16.43
CA GLU A 842 1.19 -4.50 15.25
C GLU A 842 0.86 -3.03 14.95
N ILE A 843 -0.43 -2.67 14.95
CA ILE A 843 -0.86 -1.26 14.75
C ILE A 843 -0.29 -0.36 15.85
N LYS A 844 -0.34 -0.81 17.11
CA LYS A 844 0.13 -0.02 18.25
C LYS A 844 1.65 0.19 18.23
N ASP A 845 2.41 -0.85 17.93
CA ASP A 845 3.87 -0.86 18.09
C ASP A 845 4.58 -0.28 16.85
N ASN A 846 4.07 -0.55 15.64
CA ASN A 846 4.74 -0.21 14.38
C ASN A 846 4.06 0.91 13.58
N TYR A 847 2.80 1.27 13.88
CA TYR A 847 2.02 2.25 13.12
C TYR A 847 1.44 3.38 13.97
N CYS A 848 2.09 3.70 15.10
CA CYS A 848 1.66 4.79 15.98
C CYS A 848 1.66 6.16 15.31
N ASP A 849 2.66 6.45 14.47
CA ASP A 849 2.81 7.75 13.79
C ASP A 849 1.81 7.96 12.64
N VAL A 850 1.21 6.87 12.14
CA VAL A 850 0.22 6.89 11.07
C VAL A 850 -1.19 7.16 11.60
N MET A 851 -1.45 6.69 12.82
CA MET A 851 -2.77 6.73 13.45
C MET A 851 -3.02 8.06 14.18
N ALA A 852 -4.29 8.41 14.37
CA ALA A 852 -4.63 9.54 15.21
C ALA A 852 -4.16 9.31 16.67
N ASN A 853 -3.42 10.27 17.23
CA ASN A 853 -2.93 10.22 18.63
C ASN A 853 -4.04 9.97 19.66
N THR A 854 -5.28 10.37 19.34
CA THR A 854 -6.48 10.13 20.16
C THR A 854 -6.84 8.65 20.27
N VAL A 855 -6.56 7.83 19.27
CA VAL A 855 -6.82 6.39 19.26
C VAL A 855 -5.66 5.64 19.91
N ILE A 856 -4.42 5.92 19.50
CA ILE A 856 -3.20 5.24 20.00
C ILE A 856 -3.08 5.37 21.53
N SER A 857 -3.33 6.56 22.08
CA SER A 857 -3.25 6.80 23.54
C SER A 857 -4.25 5.95 24.36
N ARG A 858 -5.34 5.49 23.74
CA ARG A 858 -6.36 4.62 24.36
C ARG A 858 -6.10 3.13 24.12
N MET A 859 -5.16 2.77 23.26
CA MET A 859 -4.84 1.38 22.97
C MET A 859 -3.91 0.79 24.04
N GLN A 860 -4.36 -0.25 24.73
CA GLN A 860 -3.51 -1.07 25.59
C GLN A 860 -2.94 -2.27 24.84
N GLN A 861 -1.89 -2.90 25.37
CA GLN A 861 -1.31 -4.09 24.75
C GLN A 861 -2.23 -5.30 24.96
N MET A 862 -2.54 -6.01 23.88
CA MET A 862 -3.48 -7.14 23.91
C MET A 862 -2.78 -8.43 24.34
N ASN A 863 -3.36 -9.07 25.35
CA ASN A 863 -2.98 -10.39 25.84
C ASN A 863 -4.23 -11.12 26.40
N THR A 864 -4.09 -12.37 26.81
CA THR A 864 -5.22 -13.19 27.29
C THR A 864 -5.81 -12.74 28.63
N THR A 865 -5.12 -11.90 29.39
CA THR A 865 -5.58 -11.38 30.69
C THR A 865 -6.41 -10.09 30.56
N VAL A 866 -6.42 -9.47 29.37
CA VAL A 866 -7.18 -8.27 29.09
C VAL A 866 -8.68 -8.52 29.27
N LYS A 867 -9.39 -7.52 29.81
CA LYS A 867 -10.85 -7.53 29.95
C LYS A 867 -11.55 -7.44 28.59
N MET A 868 -12.68 -8.13 28.45
CA MET A 868 -13.52 -8.09 27.24
C MET A 868 -13.94 -6.67 26.89
N GLU A 869 -14.03 -5.76 27.87
CA GLU A 869 -14.38 -4.36 27.63
C GLU A 869 -13.49 -3.65 26.61
N ASN A 870 -12.23 -4.07 26.51
CA ASN A 870 -11.23 -3.42 25.69
C ASN A 870 -11.01 -4.06 24.32
N CYS A 871 -11.58 -5.25 24.08
CA CYS A 871 -11.41 -5.99 22.81
C CYS A 871 -12.72 -6.20 22.04
N THR A 872 -13.82 -5.56 22.46
CA THR A 872 -15.12 -5.57 21.77
C THR A 872 -15.75 -4.18 21.76
N VAL A 873 -16.72 -3.95 20.86
CA VAL A 873 -17.47 -2.67 20.81
C VAL A 873 -18.69 -2.71 21.74
N TRP A 874 -18.78 -1.73 22.66
CA TRP A 874 -19.84 -1.61 23.67
C TRP A 874 -20.70 -0.36 23.49
N ASN A 875 -20.02 0.74 23.19
CA ASN A 875 -20.57 2.07 23.03
C ASN A 875 -19.87 2.76 21.87
N ASP A 876 -20.34 3.95 21.52
CA ASP A 876 -19.82 4.69 20.37
C ASP A 876 -18.42 5.27 20.66
N GLU A 877 -17.96 5.19 21.92
CA GLU A 877 -16.62 5.63 22.36
C GLU A 877 -15.61 4.49 22.50
N SER A 878 -16.00 3.24 22.19
CA SER A 878 -15.13 2.07 22.35
C SER A 878 -13.89 2.19 21.45
N THR A 879 -12.69 1.95 21.99
CA THR A 879 -11.42 2.12 21.26
C THR A 879 -11.37 1.31 19.96
N LEU A 880 -11.94 0.09 19.96
CA LEU A 880 -12.04 -0.74 18.76
C LEU A 880 -12.90 -0.09 17.66
N LEU A 881 -13.99 0.59 18.01
CA LEU A 881 -14.84 1.26 17.03
C LEU A 881 -14.13 2.47 16.41
N LEU A 882 -13.48 3.28 17.24
CA LEU A 882 -12.68 4.42 16.78
C LEU A 882 -11.55 3.95 15.85
N LEU A 883 -10.87 2.85 16.20
CA LEU A 883 -9.84 2.25 15.36
C LEU A 883 -10.41 1.79 14.01
N LEU A 884 -11.56 1.10 14.00
CA LEU A 884 -12.22 0.69 12.74
C LEU A 884 -12.59 1.91 11.87
N GLN A 885 -13.07 3.00 12.48
CA GLN A 885 -13.41 4.25 11.80
C GLN A 885 -12.21 4.89 11.12
N GLU A 886 -11.10 5.03 11.83
CA GLU A 886 -9.85 5.53 11.27
C GLU A 886 -9.34 4.65 10.12
N LEU A 887 -9.36 3.32 10.28
CA LEU A 887 -8.93 2.38 9.24
C LEU A 887 -9.72 2.52 7.94
N VAL A 888 -11.05 2.60 8.05
CA VAL A 888 -11.94 2.80 6.90
C VAL A 888 -11.79 4.20 6.31
N GLN A 889 -11.55 5.22 7.14
CA GLN A 889 -11.28 6.58 6.67
C GLN A 889 -9.98 6.63 5.86
N ILE A 890 -8.91 5.99 6.33
CA ILE A 890 -7.64 5.89 5.59
C ILE A 890 -7.86 5.20 4.23
N HIS A 891 -8.57 4.07 4.21
CA HIS A 891 -8.91 3.33 2.99
C HIS A 891 -9.75 4.17 2.01
N ASN A 892 -10.85 4.74 2.46
CA ASN A 892 -11.75 5.53 1.61
C ASN A 892 -11.12 6.83 1.13
N ALA A 893 -10.35 7.53 1.98
CA ALA A 893 -9.68 8.78 1.61
C ALA A 893 -8.65 8.55 0.50
N PHE A 894 -7.92 7.42 0.53
CA PHE A 894 -7.01 7.06 -0.54
C PHE A 894 -7.74 6.78 -1.86
N LEU A 895 -8.86 6.05 -1.82
CA LEU A 895 -9.67 5.80 -3.02
C LEU A 895 -10.24 7.10 -3.61
N ASP A 896 -10.73 8.00 -2.76
CA ASP A 896 -11.27 9.29 -3.18
C ASP A 896 -10.15 10.17 -3.81
N GLN A 897 -8.97 10.26 -3.18
CA GLN A 897 -7.82 10.98 -3.75
C GLN A 897 -7.31 10.37 -5.07
N SER A 898 -7.34 9.04 -5.18
CA SER A 898 -6.96 8.34 -6.41
C SER A 898 -7.91 8.68 -7.56
N ASN A 899 -9.21 8.72 -7.28
CA ASN A 899 -10.22 9.12 -8.27
C ASN A 899 -10.07 10.58 -8.70
N ASP A 900 -9.77 11.48 -7.77
CA ASP A 900 -9.55 12.90 -8.09
C ASP A 900 -8.37 13.05 -9.06
N ILE A 901 -7.25 12.36 -8.82
CA ILE A 901 -6.07 12.39 -9.70
C ILE A 901 -6.41 11.84 -11.09
N LEU A 902 -7.14 10.72 -11.16
CA LEU A 902 -7.58 10.13 -12.42
C LEU A 902 -8.54 11.05 -13.18
N GLY A 903 -9.42 11.76 -12.47
CA GLY A 903 -10.37 12.73 -13.03
C GLY A 903 -9.75 14.04 -13.53
N HIS A 904 -8.51 14.36 -13.15
CA HIS A 904 -7.84 15.61 -13.53
C HIS A 904 -6.98 15.49 -14.81
N LYS A 905 -6.35 14.35 -15.09
CA LYS A 905 -5.54 14.15 -16.31
C LYS A 905 -6.36 13.92 -17.57
N GLN A 906 -7.61 13.50 -17.42
CA GLN A 906 -8.56 13.37 -18.50
C GLN A 906 -9.69 14.37 -18.24
N ARG A 907 -10.01 15.24 -19.21
CA ARG A 907 -11.32 15.92 -19.28
C ARG A 907 -12.47 14.92 -19.52
N GLN A 908 -12.32 13.67 -19.07
CA GLN A 908 -13.35 12.65 -19.05
C GLN A 908 -14.07 12.77 -17.70
N LYS A 909 -15.19 13.47 -17.71
CA LYS A 909 -16.29 13.02 -16.84
C LYS A 909 -16.47 11.53 -17.13
N LYS A 910 -16.36 10.67 -16.11
CA LYS A 910 -16.73 9.22 -16.10
C LYS A 910 -15.59 8.19 -16.06
N PHE A 911 -14.60 8.36 -15.18
CA PHE A 911 -14.12 7.22 -14.36
C PHE A 911 -15.00 7.05 -13.11
N LYS A 912 -16.33 7.14 -13.27
CA LYS A 912 -17.24 6.39 -12.39
C LYS A 912 -17.27 4.96 -12.93
N LEU A 913 -16.13 4.26 -12.89
CA LEU A 913 -16.21 2.83 -12.65
C LEU A 913 -17.09 2.72 -11.41
N ILE A 914 -18.20 2.01 -11.53
CA ILE A 914 -19.20 1.81 -10.49
C ILE A 914 -18.42 1.53 -9.21
N GLN A 915 -18.25 2.53 -8.33
CA GLN A 915 -17.61 2.34 -7.04
C GLN A 915 -18.60 1.47 -6.29
N GLN A 916 -18.38 0.17 -6.36
CA GLN A 916 -19.17 -0.79 -5.63
C GLN A 916 -18.93 -0.47 -4.16
N VAL A 917 -20.04 -0.27 -3.47
CA VAL A 917 -20.07 0.04 -2.06
C VAL A 917 -20.32 -1.27 -1.35
N VAL A 918 -19.47 -1.56 -0.36
CA VAL A 918 -19.62 -2.71 0.51
C VAL A 918 -19.84 -2.24 1.93
N ALA A 919 -20.78 -2.86 2.63
CA ALA A 919 -20.96 -2.60 4.05
C ALA A 919 -19.75 -3.18 4.82
N LEU A 920 -19.26 -2.46 5.82
CA LEU A 920 -18.08 -2.88 6.62
C LEU A 920 -18.13 -4.34 7.11
N LEU A 921 -19.32 -4.87 7.39
CA LEU A 921 -19.52 -6.22 7.91
C LEU A 921 -19.30 -7.32 6.86
N ASP A 922 -19.43 -6.99 5.58
CA ASP A 922 -19.31 -7.92 4.46
C ASP A 922 -17.96 -7.82 3.74
N VAL A 923 -17.08 -6.92 4.21
CA VAL A 923 -15.78 -6.65 3.61
C VAL A 923 -14.87 -7.89 3.64
N LYS A 924 -14.37 -8.26 2.46
CA LYS A 924 -13.36 -9.30 2.28
C LYS A 924 -11.96 -8.72 2.14
N SER A 925 -10.94 -9.56 2.35
CA SER A 925 -9.53 -9.15 2.26
C SER A 925 -9.12 -8.63 0.88
N ASN A 926 -9.70 -9.16 -0.20
CA ASN A 926 -9.40 -8.72 -1.57
C ASN A 926 -10.01 -7.35 -1.93
N GLU A 927 -11.02 -6.90 -1.18
CA GLU A 927 -11.76 -5.64 -1.41
C GLU A 927 -11.10 -4.44 -0.71
N ILE A 928 -10.17 -4.70 0.21
CA ILE A 928 -9.43 -3.70 0.99
C ILE A 928 -8.14 -3.32 0.26
N VAL A 929 -7.80 -2.03 0.27
CA VAL A 929 -6.52 -1.55 -0.25
C VAL A 929 -5.40 -2.04 0.67
N THR A 930 -4.45 -2.78 0.10
CA THR A 930 -3.28 -3.26 0.83
C THR A 930 -2.04 -2.96 0.02
N PHE A 931 -1.13 -2.15 0.56
CA PHE A 931 0.15 -1.91 -0.09
C PHE A 931 1.17 -2.98 0.30
N LYS A 932 1.71 -3.66 -0.70
CA LYS A 932 2.89 -4.51 -0.56
C LYS A 932 3.82 -4.22 -1.73
N TRP A 933 5.10 -4.00 -1.44
CA TRP A 933 6.10 -3.83 -2.49
C TRP A 933 6.17 -5.08 -3.38
N ASN A 934 6.15 -4.87 -4.69
CA ASN A 934 6.24 -5.91 -5.70
C ASN A 934 7.46 -5.63 -6.58
N ASP A 935 8.50 -6.47 -6.48
CA ASP A 935 9.73 -6.33 -7.28
C ASP A 935 9.47 -6.45 -8.78
N ASN A 936 8.33 -7.02 -9.20
CA ASN A 936 7.94 -7.05 -10.61
C ASN A 936 7.72 -5.66 -11.20
N TRP A 937 7.40 -4.64 -10.38
CA TRP A 937 7.28 -3.26 -10.87
C TRP A 937 8.62 -2.71 -11.38
N LEU A 938 9.73 -3.13 -10.77
CA LEU A 938 11.07 -2.74 -11.19
C LEU A 938 11.49 -3.40 -12.49
N LYS A 939 10.72 -4.37 -13.01
CA LYS A 939 11.01 -4.94 -14.32
C LYS A 939 10.97 -3.85 -15.38
N PHE A 940 10.09 -2.86 -15.30
CA PHE A 940 9.93 -1.83 -16.34
C PHE A 940 10.97 -0.70 -16.27
N CYS A 941 12.25 -1.07 -16.24
CA CYS A 941 13.38 -0.15 -16.32
C CYS A 941 14.40 -0.64 -17.37
N GLN A 942 15.28 0.26 -17.80
CA GLN A 942 16.46 -0.09 -18.59
C GLN A 942 17.59 0.90 -18.26
N SER A 943 18.83 0.45 -18.35
CA SER A 943 20.01 1.30 -18.17
C SER A 943 20.20 2.26 -19.34
N ASP A 944 20.75 3.44 -19.06
CA ASP A 944 21.22 4.35 -20.12
C ASP A 944 22.36 3.68 -20.88
N THR A 945 22.30 3.75 -22.21
CA THR A 945 23.25 3.11 -23.11
C THR A 945 24.48 3.97 -23.38
N SER A 946 24.44 5.25 -22.99
CA SER A 946 25.54 6.18 -23.19
C SER A 946 26.74 5.82 -22.31
N TYR A 947 27.94 5.86 -22.88
CA TYR A 947 29.18 5.61 -22.14
C TYR A 947 29.34 6.59 -20.95
N GLY A 948 29.68 6.10 -19.76
CA GLY A 948 29.73 6.92 -18.54
C GLY A 948 28.38 7.17 -17.85
N LEU A 949 27.26 6.73 -18.44
CA LEU A 949 25.91 6.88 -17.86
C LEU A 949 25.22 5.55 -17.58
N GLY A 950 25.88 4.40 -17.74
CA GLY A 950 25.28 3.06 -17.56
C GLY A 950 24.63 2.79 -16.19
N GLN A 951 24.97 3.59 -15.18
CA GLN A 951 24.40 3.53 -13.84
C GLN A 951 23.05 4.25 -13.72
N ARG A 952 22.72 5.14 -14.67
CA ARG A 952 21.43 5.83 -14.75
C ARG A 952 20.37 4.86 -15.28
N LEU A 953 19.34 4.62 -14.49
CA LEU A 953 18.17 3.83 -14.88
C LEU A 953 17.07 4.76 -15.40
N LEU A 954 16.49 4.44 -16.56
CA LEU A 954 15.25 5.08 -17.00
C LEU A 954 14.08 4.12 -16.78
N PHE A 955 13.14 4.56 -15.95
CA PHE A 955 11.93 3.85 -15.57
C PHE A 955 10.77 4.21 -16.48
N ASP A 956 9.98 3.21 -16.87
CA ASP A 956 8.72 3.41 -17.57
C ASP A 956 7.64 3.74 -16.53
N TYR A 957 7.62 4.99 -16.07
CA TYR A 957 6.66 5.40 -15.05
C TYR A 957 5.21 5.22 -15.50
N GLU A 958 4.90 5.28 -16.80
CA GLU A 958 3.54 5.06 -17.31
C GLU A 958 3.12 3.59 -17.11
N LYS A 959 3.93 2.63 -17.57
CA LYS A 959 3.68 1.20 -17.34
C LYS A 959 3.69 0.82 -15.87
N ILE A 960 4.63 1.36 -15.08
CA ILE A 960 4.68 1.11 -13.64
C ILE A 960 3.42 1.66 -12.97
N GLU A 961 2.96 2.85 -13.35
CA GLU A 961 1.72 3.43 -12.83
C GLU A 961 0.50 2.55 -13.18
N GLU A 962 0.45 1.96 -14.37
CA GLU A 962 -0.61 1.02 -14.76
C GLU A 962 -0.59 -0.29 -13.94
N GLU A 963 0.57 -0.92 -13.76
CA GLU A 963 0.70 -2.15 -12.97
C GLU A 963 0.44 -1.90 -11.48
N VAL A 964 0.88 -0.75 -10.94
CA VAL A 964 0.57 -0.37 -9.55
C VAL A 964 -0.93 -0.08 -9.40
N LYS A 965 -1.59 0.56 -10.38
CA LYS A 965 -3.06 0.72 -10.39
C LYS A 965 -3.75 -0.65 -10.42
N LYS A 966 -3.25 -1.58 -11.24
CA LYS A 966 -3.77 -2.95 -11.34
C LYS A 966 -3.72 -3.67 -9.98
N ASP A 967 -2.56 -3.64 -9.32
CA ASP A 967 -2.35 -4.31 -8.04
C ASP A 967 -3.11 -3.66 -6.87
N ILE A 968 -3.22 -2.32 -6.86
CA ILE A 968 -3.75 -1.57 -5.72
C ILE A 968 -5.24 -1.25 -5.85
N LEU A 969 -5.74 -0.88 -7.03
CA LEU A 969 -7.10 -0.36 -7.21
C LEU A 969 -8.11 -1.39 -7.73
N ILE A 970 -7.68 -2.39 -8.51
CA ILE A 970 -8.63 -3.35 -9.10
C ILE A 970 -9.26 -4.20 -8.01
N GLY A 971 -10.59 -4.31 -8.07
CA GLY A 971 -11.40 -5.08 -7.11
C GLY A 971 -11.60 -4.39 -5.75
N LYS A 972 -11.13 -3.15 -5.55
CA LYS A 972 -11.31 -2.41 -4.29
C LYS A 972 -12.64 -1.67 -4.25
N MET A 973 -13.29 -1.75 -3.10
CA MET A 973 -14.63 -1.20 -2.90
C MET A 973 -14.63 -0.10 -1.84
N LYS A 974 -15.54 0.86 -1.97
CA LYS A 974 -15.75 1.89 -0.94
C LYS A 974 -16.46 1.23 0.25
N ILE A 975 -15.93 1.41 1.44
CA ILE A 975 -16.47 0.77 2.64
C ILE A 975 -17.43 1.73 3.33
N GLU A 976 -18.69 1.35 3.44
CA GLU A 976 -19.69 2.11 4.19
C GLU A 976 -19.82 1.60 5.62
N PHE A 977 -19.85 2.55 6.56
CA PHE A 977 -20.17 2.26 7.94
C PHE A 977 -21.66 1.99 8.09
N PRO A 978 -22.05 0.89 8.77
CA PRO A 978 -23.45 0.65 9.08
C PRO A 978 -23.98 1.75 10.01
N THR A 979 -25.23 2.18 9.78
CA THR A 979 -25.93 3.19 10.61
C THR A 979 -26.03 2.78 12.08
N ARG A 980 -26.02 1.48 12.38
CA ARG A 980 -25.84 0.93 13.73
C ARG A 980 -24.83 -0.20 13.71
N PHE A 981 -23.70 -0.02 14.39
CA PHE A 981 -22.69 -1.06 14.51
C PHE A 981 -23.14 -2.17 15.47
N PRO A 982 -22.93 -3.47 15.15
CA PRO A 982 -23.34 -4.58 16.01
C PRO A 982 -22.70 -4.52 17.40
N LYS A 983 -23.50 -4.70 18.45
CA LYS A 983 -23.10 -4.73 19.86
C LYS A 983 -23.64 -6.01 20.52
N PRO A 984 -22.96 -6.60 21.51
CA PRO A 984 -23.48 -7.76 22.24
C PRO A 984 -24.80 -7.39 22.93
N VAL A 985 -25.82 -8.23 22.79
CA VAL A 985 -27.11 -8.03 23.48
C VAL A 985 -27.08 -8.80 24.79
N PHE A 986 -27.09 -8.10 25.92
CA PHE A 986 -27.01 -8.73 27.24
C PHE A 986 -28.37 -9.21 27.73
N THR A 987 -28.34 -10.18 28.65
CA THR A 987 -29.55 -10.70 29.31
C THR A 987 -30.33 -9.61 30.06
N ASP A 988 -29.62 -8.63 30.65
CA ASP A 988 -30.24 -7.48 31.32
C ASP A 988 -30.91 -6.49 30.33
N ASP A 989 -30.44 -6.47 29.06
CA ASP A 989 -30.94 -5.58 28.00
C ASP A 989 -32.06 -6.24 27.16
N LEU A 990 -32.32 -7.54 27.34
CA LEU A 990 -33.41 -8.28 26.69
C LEU A 990 -34.79 -7.62 26.92
N TYR A 991 -35.02 -7.06 28.11
CA TYR A 991 -36.33 -6.53 28.51
C TYR A 991 -36.67 -5.17 27.89
N LYS A 992 -35.67 -4.30 27.68
CA LYS A 992 -35.90 -3.02 26.98
C LYS A 992 -36.18 -3.28 25.50
N ASN A 993 -35.50 -4.26 24.92
CA ASN A 993 -35.74 -4.72 23.56
C ASN A 993 -37.05 -5.52 23.43
N SER A 994 -37.52 -6.23 24.47
CA SER A 994 -38.75 -7.04 24.41
C SER A 994 -40.01 -6.18 24.28
N VAL A 995 -40.09 -5.01 24.92
CA VAL A 995 -41.25 -4.11 24.78
C VAL A 995 -41.35 -3.55 23.35
N GLU A 996 -40.23 -3.08 22.79
CA GLU A 996 -40.17 -2.65 21.38
C GLU A 996 -40.49 -3.82 20.44
N LEU A 997 -39.94 -5.00 20.74
CA LEU A 997 -40.12 -6.20 19.93
C LEU A 997 -41.55 -6.75 19.97
N LEU A 998 -42.23 -6.73 21.12
CA LEU A 998 -43.64 -7.10 21.24
C LEU A 998 -44.52 -6.10 20.47
N SER A 999 -44.22 -4.80 20.55
CA SER A 999 -44.92 -3.77 19.76
C SER A 999 -44.70 -3.93 18.25
N ASP A 1000 -43.47 -4.22 17.82
CA ASP A 1000 -43.14 -4.45 16.41
C ASP A 1000 -43.81 -5.71 15.87
N LEU A 1001 -43.86 -6.78 16.68
CA LEU A 1001 -44.53 -8.04 16.32
C LEU A 1001 -46.05 -7.90 16.30
N GLU A 1002 -46.65 -7.10 17.18
CA GLU A 1002 -48.08 -6.80 17.11
C GLU A 1002 -48.47 -6.05 15.83
N LYS A 1003 -47.54 -5.28 15.24
CA LYS A 1003 -47.76 -4.63 13.94
C LYS A 1003 -47.60 -5.61 12.77
N SER A 1004 -46.70 -6.60 12.88
CA SER A 1004 -46.41 -7.52 11.78
C SER A 1004 -47.30 -8.78 11.77
N ILE A 1005 -47.70 -9.30 12.94
CA ILE A 1005 -48.52 -10.50 13.09
C ILE A 1005 -49.73 -10.19 14.00
N PRO A 1006 -50.96 -10.10 13.46
CA PRO A 1006 -52.15 -9.79 14.25
C PRO A 1006 -52.38 -10.81 15.38
N GLN A 1007 -52.31 -10.35 16.62
CA GLN A 1007 -52.44 -11.23 17.80
C GLN A 1007 -53.90 -11.49 18.17
N GLN A 1008 -54.19 -12.73 18.58
CA GLN A 1008 -55.52 -13.21 18.98
C GLN A 1008 -55.56 -13.48 20.49
N GLN A 1009 -56.76 -13.41 21.08
CA GLN A 1009 -56.96 -13.73 22.49
C GLN A 1009 -56.76 -15.23 22.76
N LEU A 1010 -56.16 -15.54 23.93
CA LEU A 1010 -55.95 -16.91 24.37
C LEU A 1010 -57.29 -17.62 24.61
N THR A 1011 -57.46 -18.81 24.03
CA THR A 1011 -58.65 -19.65 24.24
C THR A 1011 -58.72 -20.19 25.67
N LYS A 1012 -59.94 -20.54 26.12
CA LYS A 1012 -60.16 -21.10 27.47
C LYS A 1012 -59.40 -22.42 27.70
N GLU A 1013 -59.15 -23.18 26.63
CA GLU A 1013 -58.38 -24.43 26.67
C GLU A 1013 -56.89 -24.17 26.95
N ILE A 1014 -56.28 -23.20 26.26
CA ILE A 1014 -54.87 -22.82 26.47
C ILE A 1014 -54.67 -22.31 27.91
N ARG A 1015 -55.59 -21.46 28.39
CA ARG A 1015 -55.51 -20.93 29.76
C ARG A 1015 -55.59 -22.03 30.81
N ARG A 1016 -56.56 -22.95 30.67
CA ARG A 1016 -56.71 -24.08 31.59
C ARG A 1016 -55.51 -25.02 31.58
N SER A 1017 -54.88 -25.24 30.42
CA SER A 1017 -53.66 -26.06 30.35
C SER A 1017 -52.46 -25.41 31.03
N VAL A 1018 -52.29 -24.09 30.92
CA VAL A 1018 -51.21 -23.38 31.59
C VAL A 1018 -51.41 -23.42 33.10
N GLU A 1019 -52.62 -23.10 33.59
CA GLU A 1019 -52.95 -23.14 35.03
C GLU A 1019 -52.62 -24.51 35.65
N VAL A 1020 -53.03 -25.62 35.00
CA VAL A 1020 -52.73 -26.98 35.48
C VAL A 1020 -51.23 -27.30 35.51
N LYS A 1021 -50.43 -26.72 34.60
CA LYS A 1021 -48.97 -26.92 34.57
C LYS A 1021 -48.26 -26.06 35.61
N VAL A 1022 -48.72 -24.82 35.82
CA VAL A 1022 -48.22 -23.93 36.88
C VAL A 1022 -48.42 -24.54 38.27
N ASP A 1023 -49.57 -25.17 38.51
CA ASP A 1023 -49.85 -25.84 39.79
C ASP A 1023 -48.94 -27.07 40.04
N ARG A 1024 -48.35 -27.64 38.99
CA ARG A 1024 -47.49 -28.83 39.05
C ARG A 1024 -46.00 -28.51 39.12
N ASP A 1025 -45.57 -27.40 38.54
CA ASP A 1025 -44.17 -27.00 38.44
C ASP A 1025 -44.03 -25.48 38.57
N ALA A 1026 -43.38 -25.05 39.65
CA ALA A 1026 -43.15 -23.65 39.96
C ALA A 1026 -42.16 -22.96 38.97
N ALA A 1027 -41.26 -23.72 38.34
CA ALA A 1027 -40.29 -23.19 37.38
C ALA A 1027 -40.86 -23.10 35.94
N PHE A 1028 -42.04 -23.69 35.72
CA PHE A 1028 -42.68 -23.75 34.39
C PHE A 1028 -42.87 -22.38 33.75
N VAL A 1029 -43.32 -21.38 34.52
CA VAL A 1029 -43.59 -20.02 34.01
C VAL A 1029 -42.30 -19.34 33.58
N THR A 1030 -41.24 -19.43 34.37
CA THR A 1030 -39.94 -18.83 34.07
C THR A 1030 -39.26 -19.50 32.88
N ASP A 1031 -39.37 -20.83 32.76
CA ASP A 1031 -38.85 -21.57 31.62
C ASP A 1031 -39.59 -21.22 30.33
N LEU A 1032 -40.93 -21.17 30.38
CA LEU A 1032 -41.75 -20.82 29.23
C LEU A 1032 -41.55 -19.36 28.79
N LEU A 1033 -41.40 -18.41 29.72
CA LEU A 1033 -41.06 -17.01 29.41
C LEU A 1033 -39.71 -16.91 28.68
N THR A 1034 -38.68 -17.61 29.17
CA THR A 1034 -37.34 -17.60 28.57
C THR A 1034 -37.37 -18.14 27.14
N GLN A 1035 -38.05 -19.27 26.95
CA GLN A 1035 -38.16 -19.92 25.66
C GLN A 1035 -39.00 -19.09 24.67
N LEU A 1036 -40.13 -18.52 25.09
CA LEU A 1036 -40.92 -17.61 24.25
C LEU A 1036 -40.15 -16.33 23.92
N GLY A 1037 -39.32 -15.81 24.83
CA GLY A 1037 -38.45 -14.66 24.57
C GLY A 1037 -37.49 -14.89 23.40
N MET A 1038 -36.91 -16.09 23.29
CA MET A 1038 -36.08 -16.47 22.15
C MET A 1038 -36.87 -16.56 20.84
N ILE A 1039 -38.09 -17.11 20.90
CA ILE A 1039 -38.99 -17.24 19.74
C ILE A 1039 -39.41 -15.86 19.22
N LEU A 1040 -39.75 -14.94 20.11
CA LEU A 1040 -40.12 -13.58 19.77
C LEU A 1040 -38.97 -12.87 19.01
N ALA A 1041 -37.72 -13.08 19.44
CA ALA A 1041 -36.53 -12.60 18.71
C ALA A 1041 -36.40 -13.19 17.30
N LEU A 1042 -36.73 -14.47 17.11
CA LEU A 1042 -36.71 -15.14 15.83
C LEU A 1042 -37.84 -14.65 14.91
N LEU A 1043 -39.06 -14.56 15.43
CA LEU A 1043 -40.25 -14.09 14.70
C LEU A 1043 -40.08 -12.66 14.17
N LYS A 1044 -39.36 -11.80 14.90
CA LYS A 1044 -39.08 -10.43 14.43
C LYS A 1044 -38.26 -10.42 13.13
N LYS A 1045 -37.37 -11.40 12.94
CA LYS A 1045 -36.52 -11.50 11.75
C LYS A 1045 -37.16 -12.26 10.61
N THR A 1046 -37.95 -13.29 10.90
CA THR A 1046 -38.48 -14.20 9.87
C THR A 1046 -39.92 -13.89 9.46
N GLY A 1047 -40.68 -13.16 10.29
CA GLY A 1047 -42.14 -13.11 10.19
C GLY A 1047 -42.80 -14.48 10.39
N GLY A 1048 -44.08 -14.58 10.02
CA GLY A 1048 -44.86 -15.82 10.05
C GLY A 1048 -46.36 -15.58 9.81
N ASP A 1049 -47.08 -16.64 9.47
CA ASP A 1049 -48.55 -16.58 9.32
C ASP A 1049 -49.25 -16.72 10.67
N ASN A 1050 -50.29 -15.91 10.89
CA ASN A 1050 -51.09 -15.90 12.11
C ASN A 1050 -51.68 -17.27 12.44
N SER A 1051 -52.10 -18.02 11.41
CA SER A 1051 -52.78 -19.30 11.57
C SER A 1051 -51.84 -20.48 11.85
N GLN A 1052 -50.53 -20.30 11.64
CA GLN A 1052 -49.52 -21.36 11.71
C GLN A 1052 -49.30 -21.82 13.16
N PRO A 1053 -49.31 -23.15 13.43
CA PRO A 1053 -48.90 -23.71 14.73
C PRO A 1053 -47.43 -23.39 15.05
N LEU A 1054 -47.15 -23.06 16.32
CA LEU A 1054 -45.82 -22.66 16.74
C LEU A 1054 -44.78 -23.78 16.58
N ILE A 1055 -45.17 -25.04 16.79
CA ILE A 1055 -44.27 -26.20 16.63
C ILE A 1055 -43.83 -26.34 15.18
N GLU A 1056 -44.75 -26.23 14.23
CA GLU A 1056 -44.46 -26.37 12.80
C GLU A 1056 -43.47 -25.29 12.36
N TYR A 1057 -43.66 -24.06 12.85
CA TYR A 1057 -42.71 -22.97 12.63
C TYR A 1057 -41.32 -23.30 13.21
N LEU A 1058 -41.24 -23.83 14.43
CA LEU A 1058 -39.95 -24.19 15.06
C LEU A 1058 -39.25 -25.36 14.37
N GLU A 1059 -39.99 -26.38 13.91
CA GLU A 1059 -39.44 -27.51 13.16
C GLU A 1059 -38.82 -27.04 11.83
N LYS A 1060 -39.43 -26.05 11.16
CA LYS A 1060 -38.87 -25.41 9.94
C LYS A 1060 -37.53 -24.71 10.19
N TRP A 1061 -37.35 -24.09 11.36
CA TRP A 1061 -36.14 -23.33 11.70
C TRP A 1061 -35.16 -24.09 12.59
N GLN A 1062 -35.41 -25.39 12.84
CA GLN A 1062 -34.60 -26.23 13.71
C GLN A 1062 -33.16 -26.40 13.19
N SER A 1063 -32.97 -26.53 11.88
CA SER A 1063 -31.64 -26.66 11.26
C SER A 1063 -30.79 -25.39 11.37
N VAL A 1064 -31.42 -24.22 11.43
CA VAL A 1064 -30.76 -22.91 11.46
C VAL A 1064 -30.47 -22.44 12.88
N THR A 1065 -31.37 -22.75 13.84
CA THR A 1065 -31.30 -22.24 15.21
C THR A 1065 -30.72 -23.24 16.21
N GLY A 1066 -30.64 -24.53 15.87
CA GLY A 1066 -30.22 -25.59 16.79
C GLY A 1066 -31.20 -25.86 17.94
N MET A 1067 -32.38 -25.24 17.93
CA MET A 1067 -33.40 -25.41 18.96
C MET A 1067 -34.04 -26.80 18.87
N ASN A 1068 -34.09 -27.51 20.00
CA ASN A 1068 -34.71 -28.83 20.05
C ASN A 1068 -36.24 -28.70 20.20
N SER A 1069 -36.98 -28.97 19.12
CA SER A 1069 -38.45 -28.96 19.09
C SER A 1069 -39.09 -29.88 20.17
N ASN A 1070 -38.37 -30.89 20.66
CA ASN A 1070 -38.85 -31.76 21.74
C ASN A 1070 -38.93 -31.06 23.11
N ILE A 1071 -38.12 -30.02 23.34
CA ILE A 1071 -38.21 -29.20 24.56
C ILE A 1071 -39.52 -28.42 24.52
N PHE A 1072 -39.86 -27.82 23.38
CA PHE A 1072 -41.10 -27.07 23.19
C PHE A 1072 -42.35 -27.95 23.28
N LYS A 1073 -42.31 -29.20 22.76
CA LYS A 1073 -43.41 -30.16 22.93
C LYS A 1073 -43.71 -30.49 24.39
N ARG A 1074 -42.74 -30.36 25.30
CA ARG A 1074 -42.93 -30.57 26.75
C ARG A 1074 -43.47 -29.33 27.46
N ILE A 1075 -42.93 -28.16 27.12
CA ILE A 1075 -43.19 -26.90 27.84
C ILE A 1075 -44.47 -26.19 27.32
N LEU A 1076 -44.89 -26.41 26.08
CA LEU A 1076 -46.08 -25.73 25.54
C LEU A 1076 -47.40 -26.25 26.16
N PRO A 1077 -48.46 -25.41 26.20
CA PRO A 1077 -49.83 -25.80 26.59
C PRO A 1077 -50.37 -26.95 25.71
N GLU A 1078 -51.15 -27.86 26.30
CA GLU A 1078 -51.81 -28.95 25.59
C GLU A 1078 -53.24 -28.57 25.18
N PRO A 1079 -53.71 -28.93 23.97
CA PRO A 1079 -52.98 -29.61 22.90
C PRO A 1079 -51.97 -28.68 22.21
N VAL A 1080 -50.78 -29.20 21.89
CA VAL A 1080 -49.63 -28.38 21.50
C VAL A 1080 -49.86 -27.60 20.19
N ASP A 1081 -50.73 -28.11 19.31
CA ASP A 1081 -51.14 -27.47 18.06
C ASP A 1081 -52.12 -26.29 18.24
N SER A 1082 -52.64 -26.09 19.46
CA SER A 1082 -53.54 -24.96 19.76
C SER A 1082 -52.81 -23.63 19.87
N VAL A 1083 -51.50 -23.65 20.15
CA VAL A 1083 -50.67 -22.44 20.22
C VAL A 1083 -50.18 -22.09 18.82
N LYS A 1084 -50.76 -21.02 18.25
CA LYS A 1084 -50.43 -20.47 16.95
C LYS A 1084 -49.53 -19.24 17.09
N LEU A 1085 -48.90 -18.80 16.00
CA LEU A 1085 -48.09 -17.57 15.99
C LEU A 1085 -48.88 -16.33 16.43
N GLY A 1086 -50.19 -16.30 16.17
CA GLY A 1086 -51.12 -15.29 16.69
C GLY A 1086 -51.33 -15.27 18.19
N HIS A 1087 -50.90 -16.30 18.93
CA HIS A 1087 -51.08 -16.40 20.38
C HIS A 1087 -49.79 -16.09 21.15
N VAL A 1088 -48.65 -15.90 20.48
CA VAL A 1088 -47.32 -15.87 21.12
C VAL A 1088 -47.12 -14.62 21.97
N VAL A 1089 -47.51 -13.44 21.49
CA VAL A 1089 -47.37 -12.17 22.24
C VAL A 1089 -48.38 -12.10 23.38
N THR A 1090 -49.62 -12.55 23.15
CA THR A 1090 -50.67 -12.57 24.18
C THR A 1090 -50.36 -13.59 25.28
N LEU A 1091 -49.76 -14.73 24.92
CA LEU A 1091 -49.26 -15.72 25.87
C LEU A 1091 -48.09 -15.17 26.69
N TYR A 1092 -47.11 -14.51 26.05
CA TYR A 1092 -45.97 -13.90 26.73
C TYR A 1092 -46.42 -12.87 27.77
N LYS A 1093 -47.31 -11.93 27.39
CA LYS A 1093 -47.86 -10.91 28.30
C LYS A 1093 -48.65 -11.49 29.47
N TRP A 1094 -49.36 -12.59 29.26
CA TRP A 1094 -50.12 -13.24 30.32
C TRP A 1094 -49.20 -14.02 31.29
N LEU A 1095 -48.12 -14.62 30.79
CA LEU A 1095 -47.12 -15.28 31.63
C LEU A 1095 -46.37 -14.27 32.52
N GLU A 1096 -46.13 -13.03 32.06
CA GLU A 1096 -45.58 -11.96 32.89
C GLU A 1096 -46.49 -11.65 34.09
N GLU A 1097 -47.81 -11.62 33.88
CA GLU A 1097 -48.79 -11.45 34.96
C GLU A 1097 -48.77 -12.62 35.95
N LEU A 1098 -48.74 -13.85 35.45
CA LEU A 1098 -48.69 -15.07 36.28
C LEU A 1098 -47.42 -15.13 37.13
N ASN A 1099 -46.26 -14.80 36.54
CA ASN A 1099 -45.00 -14.73 37.27
C ASN A 1099 -44.99 -13.57 38.27
N GLY A 1100 -45.63 -12.45 37.93
CA GLY A 1100 -45.85 -11.35 38.88
C GLY A 1100 -46.61 -11.80 40.13
N ARG A 1101 -47.62 -12.68 39.99
CA ARG A 1101 -48.40 -13.20 41.13
C ARG A 1101 -47.56 -14.04 42.07
N SER A 1102 -46.70 -14.93 41.56
CA SER A 1102 -45.81 -15.73 42.41
C SER A 1102 -44.72 -14.89 43.08
N LEU A 1103 -44.28 -13.82 42.42
CA LEU A 1103 -43.22 -12.94 42.93
C LEU A 1103 -43.68 -12.01 44.05
N VAL A 1104 -44.96 -11.63 44.12
CA VAL A 1104 -45.48 -10.73 45.17
C VAL A 1104 -45.14 -11.23 46.58
N GLU A 1105 -45.30 -12.52 46.85
CA GLU A 1105 -44.98 -13.14 48.14
C GLU A 1105 -43.47 -13.30 48.39
N ALA A 1106 -42.64 -13.22 47.35
CA ALA A 1106 -41.20 -13.44 47.39
C ALA A 1106 -40.37 -12.14 47.37
N LEU A 1107 -41.02 -10.97 47.30
CA LEU A 1107 -40.35 -9.66 47.35
C LEU A 1107 -39.77 -9.35 48.74
N ASP A 1108 -38.74 -8.49 48.80
CA ASP A 1108 -38.10 -8.06 50.05
C ASP A 1108 -39.13 -7.39 51.01
N GLU A 1109 -38.90 -7.47 52.33
CA GLU A 1109 -39.78 -6.90 53.38
C GLU A 1109 -40.03 -5.39 53.18
N ARG A 1110 -39.11 -4.71 52.49
CA ARG A 1110 -39.21 -3.28 52.16
C ARG A 1110 -40.43 -2.92 51.30
N PHE A 1111 -40.98 -3.88 50.55
CA PHE A 1111 -42.16 -3.71 49.69
C PHE A 1111 -43.47 -4.20 50.35
N HIS A 1112 -43.40 -4.64 51.61
CA HIS A 1112 -44.51 -5.15 52.41
C HIS A 1112 -44.97 -4.12 53.47
N ARG A 1113 -44.66 -2.84 53.28
CA ARG A 1113 -45.03 -1.80 54.26
C ARG A 1113 -46.53 -1.51 54.21
N THR A 1114 -47.13 -1.39 55.39
CA THR A 1114 -48.56 -1.11 55.57
C THR A 1114 -48.97 0.21 54.93
N LEU A 1115 -50.13 0.23 54.26
CA LEU A 1115 -50.71 1.43 53.64
C LEU A 1115 -51.02 2.53 54.67
N HIS A 1116 -50.83 3.78 54.26
CA HIS A 1116 -51.25 4.94 55.05
C HIS A 1116 -52.79 4.93 55.27
N PRO A 1117 -53.31 5.32 56.46
CA PRO A 1117 -54.74 5.24 56.78
C PRO A 1117 -55.64 5.95 55.76
N GLU A 1118 -55.22 7.14 55.31
CA GLU A 1118 -55.93 7.92 54.28
C GLU A 1118 -55.90 7.23 52.90
N ALA A 1119 -54.77 6.60 52.53
CA ALA A 1119 -54.67 5.86 51.28
C ALA A 1119 -55.55 4.60 51.29
N LYS A 1120 -55.64 3.92 52.43
CA LYS A 1120 -56.52 2.77 52.64
C LYS A 1120 -58.00 3.17 52.57
N GLU A 1121 -58.36 4.33 53.13
CA GLU A 1121 -59.72 4.86 53.04
C GLU A 1121 -60.12 5.17 51.59
N ILE A 1122 -59.21 5.76 50.80
CA ILE A 1122 -59.43 6.00 49.36
C ILE A 1122 -59.63 4.68 48.60
N LEU A 1123 -58.79 3.66 48.85
CA LEU A 1123 -58.96 2.34 48.23
C LEU A 1123 -60.31 1.69 48.60
N HIS A 1124 -60.78 1.85 49.85
CA HIS A 1124 -62.11 1.39 50.26
C HIS A 1124 -63.25 2.18 49.61
N GLN A 1125 -63.11 3.50 49.45
CA GLN A 1125 -64.07 4.34 48.72
C GLN A 1125 -64.15 3.94 47.24
N THR A 1126 -63.01 3.66 46.61
CA THR A 1126 -62.91 3.17 45.23
C THR A 1126 -63.48 1.76 45.08
N LYS A 1127 -63.25 0.86 46.04
CA LYS A 1127 -63.90 -0.47 46.10
C LYS A 1127 -65.43 -0.36 46.10
N ASN A 1128 -65.98 0.60 46.84
CA ASN A 1128 -67.44 0.78 46.94
C ASN A 1128 -68.05 1.49 45.71
N SER A 1129 -67.34 2.45 45.13
CA SER A 1129 -67.88 3.33 44.07
C SER A 1129 -67.49 2.90 42.64
N HIS A 1130 -66.30 2.30 42.46
CA HIS A 1130 -65.67 2.05 41.16
C HIS A 1130 -64.98 0.67 41.09
N MET A 1131 -65.64 -0.37 41.60
CA MET A 1131 -65.08 -1.73 41.66
C MET A 1131 -64.61 -2.28 40.30
N ALA A 1132 -65.36 -2.00 39.22
CA ALA A 1132 -65.00 -2.46 37.88
C ALA A 1132 -63.65 -1.87 37.40
N HIS A 1133 -63.33 -0.65 37.82
CA HIS A 1133 -62.06 0.02 37.52
C HIS A 1133 -60.92 -0.51 38.42
N LEU A 1134 -61.23 -0.82 39.68
CA LEU A 1134 -60.29 -1.44 40.62
C LEU A 1134 -59.86 -2.85 40.15
N GLU A 1135 -60.77 -3.64 39.58
CA GLU A 1135 -60.46 -4.97 39.03
C GLU A 1135 -59.43 -4.89 37.89
N LYS A 1136 -59.49 -3.84 37.06
CA LYS A 1136 -58.57 -3.64 35.93
C LYS A 1136 -57.14 -3.29 36.36
N LEU A 1137 -56.93 -2.84 37.60
CA LEU A 1137 -55.60 -2.54 38.14
C LEU A 1137 -54.78 -3.78 38.50
N GLN A 1138 -55.41 -4.95 38.64
CA GLN A 1138 -54.70 -6.17 39.03
C GLN A 1138 -53.57 -6.52 38.04
N HIS A 1139 -53.85 -6.49 36.75
CA HIS A 1139 -52.87 -6.79 35.70
C HIS A 1139 -51.65 -5.84 35.72
N PRO A 1140 -51.81 -4.50 35.60
CA PRO A 1140 -50.67 -3.59 35.57
C PRO A 1140 -49.86 -3.61 36.86
N LEU A 1141 -50.48 -3.85 38.03
CA LEU A 1141 -49.77 -4.01 39.30
C LEU A 1141 -48.84 -5.24 39.30
N LEU A 1142 -49.34 -6.39 38.82
CA LEU A 1142 -48.57 -7.63 38.77
C LEU A 1142 -47.47 -7.59 37.69
N VAL A 1143 -47.78 -7.00 36.54
CA VAL A 1143 -46.78 -6.77 35.48
C VAL A 1143 -45.72 -5.77 35.94
N PHE A 1144 -46.08 -4.76 36.74
CA PHE A 1144 -45.11 -3.86 37.36
C PHE A 1144 -44.19 -4.60 38.34
N VAL A 1145 -44.74 -5.48 39.18
CA VAL A 1145 -43.93 -6.35 40.07
C VAL A 1145 -42.94 -7.20 39.27
N HIS A 1146 -43.41 -7.85 38.21
CA HIS A 1146 -42.55 -8.67 37.35
C HIS A 1146 -41.49 -7.84 36.59
N ARG A 1147 -41.89 -6.75 35.93
CA ARG A 1147 -41.03 -5.99 35.00
C ARG A 1147 -40.11 -4.98 35.69
N CYS A 1148 -40.57 -4.36 36.79
CA CYS A 1148 -39.90 -3.22 37.40
C CYS A 1148 -39.23 -3.55 38.74
N LEU A 1149 -39.77 -4.48 39.53
CA LEU A 1149 -39.23 -4.80 40.86
C LEU A 1149 -38.36 -6.07 40.87
N ALA A 1150 -38.79 -7.14 40.19
CA ALA A 1150 -38.03 -8.39 40.17
C ALA A 1150 -36.77 -8.35 39.27
N LEU A 1151 -36.73 -7.44 38.30
CA LEU A 1151 -35.65 -7.33 37.30
C LEU A 1151 -34.73 -6.11 37.51
N ARG A 1152 -35.13 -5.12 38.32
CA ARG A 1152 -34.34 -3.88 38.58
C ARG A 1152 -34.35 -3.52 40.06
N ASN A 1153 -33.20 -3.66 40.74
CA ASN A 1153 -33.01 -3.18 42.13
C ASN A 1153 -32.75 -1.66 42.26
N THR A 1154 -33.09 -0.84 41.26
CA THR A 1154 -32.69 0.57 41.18
C THR A 1154 -33.82 1.59 41.35
N ILE A 1155 -35.04 1.16 41.64
CA ILE A 1155 -36.19 2.07 41.80
C ILE A 1155 -36.24 2.58 43.25
N SER A 1156 -36.38 3.89 43.43
CA SER A 1156 -36.51 4.51 44.75
C SER A 1156 -37.88 4.17 45.35
N HIS A 1157 -37.89 3.66 46.58
CA HIS A 1157 -39.07 3.06 47.21
C HIS A 1157 -40.07 4.11 47.70
N ASP A 1158 -39.60 5.36 47.85
CA ASP A 1158 -40.34 6.51 48.38
C ASP A 1158 -41.13 7.26 47.29
N HIS A 1159 -41.16 6.76 46.05
CA HIS A 1159 -41.92 7.38 44.96
C HIS A 1159 -43.39 6.90 44.91
N PRO A 1160 -44.32 7.77 44.47
CA PRO A 1160 -45.72 7.38 44.24
C PRO A 1160 -45.86 6.29 43.19
N LEU A 1161 -46.58 5.22 43.55
CA LEU A 1161 -46.84 4.08 42.66
C LEU A 1161 -47.64 4.49 41.40
N VAL A 1162 -48.49 5.51 41.55
CA VAL A 1162 -49.37 6.02 40.49
C VAL A 1162 -48.60 6.53 39.26
N GLU A 1163 -47.41 7.10 39.45
CA GLU A 1163 -46.58 7.66 38.36
C GLU A 1163 -46.07 6.56 37.42
N TYR A 1164 -45.72 5.39 37.98
CA TYR A 1164 -45.22 4.26 37.21
C TYR A 1164 -46.34 3.47 36.53
N ILE A 1165 -47.46 3.26 37.24
CA ILE A 1165 -48.63 2.57 36.70
C ILE A 1165 -49.28 3.37 35.56
N SER A 1166 -49.08 4.69 35.52
CA SER A 1166 -49.56 5.53 34.42
C SER A 1166 -48.90 5.22 33.06
N SER A 1167 -47.84 4.39 33.01
CA SER A 1167 -47.26 3.95 31.74
C SER A 1167 -48.23 3.08 30.94
N HIS A 1168 -48.53 3.49 29.70
CA HIS A 1168 -49.39 2.74 28.77
C HIS A 1168 -48.84 1.34 28.43
N GLU A 1169 -47.56 1.08 28.68
CA GLU A 1169 -46.89 -0.18 28.37
C GLU A 1169 -47.22 -1.31 29.36
N LEU A 1170 -47.75 -0.97 30.54
CA LEU A 1170 -48.14 -1.91 31.60
C LEU A 1170 -49.58 -2.41 31.47
N TRP A 1171 -50.37 -1.84 30.55
CA TRP A 1171 -51.80 -2.12 30.42
C TRP A 1171 -52.13 -2.89 29.15
N TRP A 1172 -53.22 -3.65 29.19
CA TRP A 1172 -53.88 -4.11 27.97
C TRP A 1172 -54.46 -2.90 27.21
N LYS A 1173 -54.27 -2.86 25.88
CA LYS A 1173 -54.73 -1.75 25.01
C LYS A 1173 -56.21 -1.40 25.18
N GLU A 1174 -57.03 -2.39 25.54
CA GLU A 1174 -58.48 -2.26 25.71
C GLU A 1174 -58.89 -1.57 27.02
N HIS A 1175 -57.98 -1.44 27.99
CA HIS A 1175 -58.31 -1.01 29.35
C HIS A 1175 -57.95 0.45 29.66
N ILE A 1176 -57.33 1.19 28.72
CA ILE A 1176 -56.76 2.50 28.99
C ILE A 1176 -57.01 3.52 27.85
N ARG A 1177 -57.17 4.80 28.19
CA ARG A 1177 -57.30 5.91 27.23
C ARG A 1177 -56.55 7.15 27.73
N LYS A 1178 -55.87 7.87 26.82
CA LYS A 1178 -55.25 9.16 27.15
C LYS A 1178 -56.30 10.28 27.10
N GLN A 1179 -56.41 11.08 28.16
CA GLN A 1179 -57.22 12.30 28.22
C GLN A 1179 -56.39 13.43 28.85
N GLU A 1180 -56.25 14.56 28.17
CA GLU A 1180 -55.70 15.83 28.73
C GLU A 1180 -54.51 15.70 29.71
N GLY A 1181 -53.47 14.95 29.33
CA GLY A 1181 -52.25 14.80 30.14
C GLY A 1181 -52.32 13.78 31.28
N THR A 1182 -53.48 13.16 31.51
CA THR A 1182 -53.67 12.07 32.49
C THR A 1182 -54.14 10.79 31.79
N VAL A 1183 -53.90 9.65 32.45
CA VAL A 1183 -54.20 8.32 31.90
C VAL A 1183 -55.44 7.77 32.60
N GLY A 1184 -56.47 7.44 31.83
CA GLY A 1184 -57.77 6.98 32.35
C GLY A 1184 -58.02 5.50 32.12
N VAL A 1185 -58.60 4.83 33.10
CA VAL A 1185 -58.99 3.41 33.09
C VAL A 1185 -60.42 3.27 32.59
N ILE A 1186 -60.64 2.36 31.65
CA ILE A 1186 -61.97 2.06 31.10
C ILE A 1186 -62.52 0.79 31.77
N ALA A 1187 -63.71 0.90 32.39
CA ALA A 1187 -64.41 -0.27 32.92
C ALA A 1187 -65.95 -0.08 32.97
N GLY A 1188 -66.68 -1.21 33.05
CA GLY A 1188 -68.14 -1.27 33.06
C GLY A 1188 -68.77 -1.45 31.66
N ALA A 1189 -70.06 -1.78 31.61
CA ALA A 1189 -70.79 -2.01 30.34
C ALA A 1189 -70.91 -0.75 29.46
N ASP A 1190 -70.81 0.43 30.08
CA ASP A 1190 -70.93 1.74 29.42
C ASP A 1190 -69.56 2.36 29.05
N ASN A 1191 -68.45 1.64 29.25
CA ASN A 1191 -67.07 2.10 28.99
C ASN A 1191 -66.72 3.45 29.65
N ILE A 1192 -67.08 3.61 30.94
CA ILE A 1192 -66.79 4.83 31.71
C ILE A 1192 -65.28 4.92 31.96
N CYS A 1193 -64.69 6.10 31.72
CA CYS A 1193 -63.26 6.37 31.88
C CYS A 1193 -63.01 7.20 33.14
N ILE A 1194 -62.15 6.70 34.05
CA ILE A 1194 -61.80 7.36 35.32
C ILE A 1194 -60.28 7.53 35.38
N SER A 1195 -59.78 8.67 35.87
CA SER A 1195 -58.33 8.90 36.00
C SER A 1195 -57.69 7.89 36.95
N ILE A 1196 -56.49 7.38 36.61
CA ILE A 1196 -55.73 6.49 37.49
C ILE A 1196 -55.46 7.15 38.86
N SER A 1197 -55.28 8.48 38.90
CA SER A 1197 -55.09 9.25 40.14
C SER A 1197 -56.28 9.20 41.09
N ASP A 1198 -57.48 8.95 40.57
CA ASP A 1198 -58.71 8.90 41.35
C ASP A 1198 -58.98 7.48 41.88
N ILE A 1199 -58.29 6.48 41.31
CA ILE A 1199 -58.39 5.07 41.69
C ILE A 1199 -57.24 4.69 42.64
N LEU A 1200 -56.03 5.19 42.37
CA LEU A 1200 -54.83 5.02 43.19
C LEU A 1200 -54.34 6.38 43.69
N SER A 1201 -54.38 6.56 45.01
CA SER A 1201 -53.89 7.79 45.65
C SER A 1201 -52.38 7.96 45.41
N PRO A 1202 -51.89 9.19 45.18
CA PRO A 1202 -50.45 9.51 45.19
C PRO A 1202 -49.75 9.16 46.51
N LEU A 1203 -50.52 8.98 47.59
CA LEU A 1203 -50.04 8.55 48.91
C LEU A 1203 -49.65 7.06 48.95
N ILE A 1204 -49.99 6.28 47.93
CA ILE A 1204 -49.55 4.89 47.79
C ILE A 1204 -48.17 4.91 47.16
N LEU A 1205 -47.16 4.56 47.94
CA LEU A 1205 -45.77 4.49 47.48
C LEU A 1205 -45.45 3.09 46.96
N ILE A 1206 -44.33 2.97 46.24
CA ILE A 1206 -43.85 1.68 45.74
C ILE A 1206 -43.60 0.69 46.87
N GLU A 1207 -43.16 1.16 48.05
CA GLU A 1207 -43.02 0.33 49.25
C GLU A 1207 -44.32 -0.33 49.75
N ASN A 1208 -45.49 0.15 49.29
CA ASN A 1208 -46.80 -0.40 49.65
C ASN A 1208 -47.39 -1.30 48.55
N ILE A 1209 -46.60 -1.66 47.52
CA ILE A 1209 -47.08 -2.41 46.35
C ILE A 1209 -47.70 -3.76 46.73
N CYS A 1210 -47.09 -4.52 47.65
CA CYS A 1210 -47.60 -5.86 48.00
C CYS A 1210 -48.94 -5.77 48.72
N GLU A 1211 -49.08 -4.86 49.68
CA GLU A 1211 -50.34 -4.56 50.38
C GLU A 1211 -51.42 -4.06 49.41
N THR A 1212 -51.05 -3.26 48.41
CA THR A 1212 -51.98 -2.76 47.38
C THR A 1212 -52.46 -3.90 46.47
N VAL A 1213 -51.57 -4.81 46.06
CA VAL A 1213 -51.92 -5.99 45.27
C VAL A 1213 -52.84 -6.93 46.06
N LEU A 1214 -52.51 -7.20 47.32
CA LEU A 1214 -53.31 -8.05 48.20
C LEU A 1214 -54.71 -7.47 48.42
N PHE A 1215 -54.80 -6.16 48.66
CA PHE A 1215 -56.09 -5.46 48.80
C PHE A 1215 -56.96 -5.61 47.54
N VAL A 1216 -56.38 -5.41 46.35
CA VAL A 1216 -57.10 -5.53 45.08
C VAL A 1216 -57.55 -6.98 44.87
N GLN A 1217 -56.70 -7.97 45.16
CA GLN A 1217 -57.04 -9.39 45.06
C GLN A 1217 -58.18 -9.78 46.01
N GLU A 1218 -58.14 -9.32 47.25
CA GLU A 1218 -59.19 -9.57 48.25
C GLU A 1218 -60.51 -8.92 47.85
N ALA A 1219 -60.47 -7.67 47.36
CA ALA A 1219 -61.64 -6.98 46.84
C ALA A 1219 -62.30 -7.73 45.66
N ILE A 1220 -61.50 -8.24 44.72
CA ILE A 1220 -62.00 -9.04 43.59
C ILE A 1220 -62.61 -10.36 44.08
N LYS A 1221 -61.97 -11.02 45.05
CA LYS A 1221 -62.45 -12.28 45.62
C LYS A 1221 -63.79 -12.10 46.34
N GLU A 1222 -63.94 -11.07 47.16
CA GLU A 1222 -65.19 -10.77 47.86
C GLU A 1222 -66.35 -10.49 46.88
N VAL A 1223 -66.08 -9.74 45.81
CA VAL A 1223 -67.10 -9.39 44.81
C VAL A 1223 -67.47 -10.59 43.94
N THR A 1224 -66.51 -11.44 43.58
CA THR A 1224 -66.79 -12.69 42.86
C THR A 1224 -67.56 -13.68 43.74
N GLU A 1225 -67.23 -13.81 45.02
CA GLU A 1225 -68.00 -14.61 45.98
C GLU A 1225 -69.42 -14.06 46.17
N PHE A 1226 -69.58 -12.74 46.29
CA PHE A 1226 -70.88 -12.07 46.39
C PHE A 1226 -71.73 -12.27 45.12
N ASN A 1227 -71.14 -12.11 43.93
CA ASN A 1227 -71.80 -12.32 42.64
C ASN A 1227 -72.16 -13.79 42.41
N VAL A 1228 -71.32 -14.75 42.83
CA VAL A 1228 -71.65 -16.18 42.81
C VAL A 1228 -72.80 -16.46 43.76
N ARG A 1229 -72.82 -15.87 44.96
CA ARG A 1229 -73.93 -15.96 45.91
C ARG A 1229 -75.22 -15.39 45.34
N ILE A 1230 -75.19 -14.21 44.70
CA ILE A 1230 -76.34 -13.63 44.01
C ILE A 1230 -76.76 -14.50 42.83
N SER A 1231 -75.83 -15.02 42.02
CA SER A 1231 -76.17 -15.89 40.89
C SER A 1231 -76.82 -17.20 41.35
N ASN A 1232 -76.37 -17.77 42.48
CA ASN A 1232 -76.98 -18.93 43.11
C ASN A 1232 -78.38 -18.61 43.67
N ILE A 1233 -78.54 -17.48 44.36
CA ILE A 1233 -79.86 -17.00 44.85
C ILE A 1233 -80.80 -16.70 43.66
N THR A 1234 -80.29 -16.14 42.56
CA THR A 1234 -81.07 -15.81 41.37
C THR A 1234 -81.44 -17.07 40.59
N ASN A 1235 -80.55 -18.06 40.52
CA ASN A 1235 -80.83 -19.39 39.94
C ASN A 1235 -81.83 -20.18 40.80
N ASP A 1236 -81.76 -20.08 42.13
CA ASP A 1236 -82.74 -20.68 43.04
C ASP A 1236 -84.10 -19.96 43.00
N TYR A 1237 -84.10 -18.63 42.82
CA TYR A 1237 -85.30 -17.84 42.58
C TYR A 1237 -85.94 -18.13 41.20
N GLN A 1238 -85.12 -18.33 40.16
CA GLN A 1238 -85.60 -18.77 38.85
C GLN A 1238 -86.13 -20.20 38.90
N LYS A 1239 -85.48 -21.14 39.61
CA LYS A 1239 -86.02 -22.50 39.84
C LYS A 1239 -87.37 -22.48 40.56
N THR A 1240 -87.54 -21.68 41.61
CA THR A 1240 -88.83 -21.52 42.32
C THR A 1240 -89.91 -20.86 41.46
N LYS A 1241 -89.56 -19.88 40.62
CA LYS A 1241 -90.48 -19.27 39.64
C LYS A 1241 -90.88 -20.24 38.51
N THR A 1242 -89.99 -21.15 38.11
CA THR A 1242 -90.28 -22.20 37.12
C THR A 1242 -91.18 -23.31 37.70
N ILE A 1243 -91.06 -23.60 39.00
CA ILE A 1243 -91.96 -24.53 39.71
C ILE A 1243 -93.36 -23.91 39.86
N GLN A 1244 -93.47 -22.64 40.26
CA GLN A 1244 -94.77 -21.94 40.35
C GLN A 1244 -95.49 -21.79 39.00
N THR A 1245 -94.75 -21.56 37.91
CA THR A 1245 -95.32 -21.49 36.55
C THR A 1245 -95.71 -22.86 36.00
N LYS A 1246 -95.05 -23.95 36.38
CA LYS A 1246 -95.49 -25.32 36.06
C LYS A 1246 -96.77 -25.71 36.83
N THR A 1247 -96.93 -25.35 38.10
CA THR A 1247 -98.17 -25.60 38.86
C THR A 1247 -99.36 -24.75 38.39
N ARG A 1248 -99.14 -23.52 37.89
CA ARG A 1248 -100.22 -22.72 37.27
C ARG A 1248 -100.63 -23.24 35.88
N LYS A 1249 -99.70 -23.80 35.10
CA LYS A 1249 -100.01 -24.43 33.79
C LYS A 1249 -100.68 -25.81 33.92
N SER A 1250 -100.52 -26.54 35.03
CA SER A 1250 -101.27 -27.79 35.28
C SER A 1250 -102.68 -27.55 35.84
N ALA A 1251 -102.93 -26.44 36.54
CA ALA A 1251 -104.26 -26.08 37.03
C ALA A 1251 -105.16 -25.48 35.93
N ALA A 1252 -104.61 -24.70 34.99
CA ALA A 1252 -105.37 -24.10 33.89
C ALA A 1252 -105.75 -25.08 32.76
N LYS A 1253 -105.17 -26.29 32.72
CA LYS A 1253 -105.52 -27.35 31.74
C LYS A 1253 -106.64 -28.30 32.19
N ARG A 1254 -107.12 -28.18 33.43
CA ARG A 1254 -108.28 -28.95 33.95
C ARG A 1254 -109.62 -28.20 33.91
N PHE A 1255 -109.63 -26.89 33.61
CA PHE A 1255 -110.85 -26.07 33.55
C PHE A 1255 -111.38 -25.79 32.14
N PHE A 1256 -110.75 -26.31 31.07
CA PHE A 1256 -111.26 -26.24 29.69
C PHE A 1256 -111.60 -27.62 29.13
N LYS A 1257 -112.27 -28.44 29.95
CA LYS A 1257 -113.02 -29.62 29.52
C LYS A 1257 -114.22 -29.86 30.45
N MET A 1258 -115.11 -28.87 30.48
CA MET A 1258 -116.56 -29.02 30.60
C MET A 1258 -117.21 -27.76 30.04
#